data_AF-A0A918E867-F1
#
_entry.id   AF-A0A918E867-F1
#
_cell.length_a   1.000
_cell.length_b   1.000
_cell.length_c   1.000
_cell.angle_alpha   90.00
_cell.angle_beta   90.00
_cell.angle_gamma   90.00
#
_symmetry.space_group_name_H-M   'P 1'
#
loop_
_entity.id
_entity.type
_entity.pdbx_description
1 polymer ?
#
loop_
_entity_poly.entity_id
_entity_poly.type
_entity_poly.pdbx_seq_one_letter_code
_entity_poly.pdbx_strand_id
1 'polypeptide(L)'
;MMSRPVKTLLFHPLGAGDLGFLPRSQAIKPVDLEGDPNATGLERRPLRKIFTTGVEADAVVLLATVNAHRPGAATFAEYGQLLREGLCSPQGMFGRRFSAEHVRVVEVAEPTARHCTGPAAAALAHFTPRECLVTSGSGSYALGAGALLAALDARIPVSLLPVDDATTPYRLEDLITPAGALRNWLLRHRFWAELAQFDPSGAHIWRLLDARQRADVSLARRARHEGVRGLSDGQVEKLTELWPSVQAAFFERVARGEAIDQSLLRAWYVRHLAGRLERERDTLSAPVRTLVTGLVEKLTVRDPRQGCGTLVRQVGRRIPESQTGECAAILRDHQLTQFYADAATHTAHLREQRPHLPTTVIDQAEVWERGDLAVDLLKSRGMTPWPVLGSGDVLVLMCVGVGRDDAPDVQGKQALLQVIDWVEQHRDNPGRVRLRLLASAETTARAEALATWACTRAETETVGPLPVADVARAGDEIHRALEAAGPPTGRSGSGSLRDVDETVLIINPGKPGIGNAMITAGVAWSLTAACPLRVVELTRDQGIRPVARDAGRVLRRLGPDPLLAELAGCALRRLDLRTAWTLLGHGSSALDPIRESVDSLHRDLYAGTDRRYESARQRLTLIGRVLSDQPWPACHLAIEVLRPALFNWGAWTAVTARSPALEELERLRNSSPYAHLLDRLRQRRRQRVVPPEPDVVRALLAHAVNDLGGMDDMIFARYQRVCRELQAFAAAHRLC
;
A
#
# COMPACT_ATOMS: atom_id res chain seq x y z
N MET A 1 -16.26 -46.41 1.02
CA MET A 1 -14.79 -46.28 1.16
C MET A 1 -14.47 -44.80 1.16
N MET A 2 -14.00 -44.23 2.27
CA MET A 2 -13.48 -42.85 2.25
C MET A 2 -12.14 -42.89 1.51
N SER A 3 -12.03 -42.14 0.42
CA SER A 3 -10.75 -41.98 -0.31
C SER A 3 -9.66 -41.53 0.66
N ARG A 4 -8.45 -42.06 0.48
CA ARG A 4 -7.29 -41.60 1.26
C ARG A 4 -7.18 -40.08 1.10
N PRO A 5 -6.95 -39.32 2.18
CA PRO A 5 -6.73 -37.88 2.06
C PRO A 5 -5.47 -37.63 1.22
N VAL A 6 -5.60 -36.80 0.18
CA VAL A 6 -4.48 -36.33 -0.65
C VAL A 6 -3.56 -35.50 0.25
N LYS A 7 -2.30 -35.90 0.42
CA LYS A 7 -1.31 -35.09 1.15
C LYS A 7 -0.68 -34.08 0.20
N THR A 8 -0.23 -34.54 -0.96
CA THR A 8 0.55 -33.74 -1.91
C THR A 8 -0.12 -33.72 -3.28
N LEU A 9 -0.48 -32.53 -3.75
CA LEU A 9 -1.08 -32.31 -5.07
C LEU A 9 -0.07 -31.67 -6.04
N LEU A 10 0.12 -32.27 -7.22
CA LEU A 10 0.96 -31.71 -8.27
C LEU A 10 0.11 -30.95 -9.30
N PHE A 11 0.32 -29.64 -9.43
CA PHE A 11 -0.14 -28.86 -10.58
C PHE A 11 0.92 -28.88 -11.68
N HIS A 12 0.51 -29.31 -12.87
CA HIS A 12 1.36 -29.34 -14.05
C HIS A 12 0.76 -28.51 -15.18
N PRO A 13 1.30 -27.32 -15.50
CA PRO A 13 0.99 -26.61 -16.73
C PRO A 13 1.39 -27.46 -17.94
N LEU A 14 0.38 -27.90 -18.69
CA LEU A 14 0.60 -28.67 -19.91
C LEU A 14 1.01 -27.74 -21.06
N GLY A 15 1.98 -28.17 -21.85
CA GLY A 15 2.30 -27.46 -23.09
C GLY A 15 2.99 -28.30 -24.14
N ALA A 16 3.50 -27.58 -25.16
CA ALA A 16 4.09 -28.17 -26.36
C ALA A 16 5.21 -29.18 -26.06
N GLY A 17 6.04 -28.92 -25.04
CA GLY A 17 7.12 -29.83 -24.63
C GLY A 17 6.64 -31.19 -24.11
N ASP A 18 5.45 -31.25 -23.49
CA ASP A 18 4.84 -32.51 -23.06
C ASP A 18 4.35 -33.37 -24.24
N LEU A 19 4.14 -32.75 -25.40
CA LEU A 19 3.69 -33.42 -26.62
C LEU A 19 4.85 -33.79 -27.56
N GLY A 20 6.10 -33.47 -27.17
CA GLY A 20 7.29 -33.66 -28.02
C GLY A 20 7.52 -32.58 -29.05
N PHE A 21 6.83 -31.44 -28.93
CA PHE A 21 7.03 -30.32 -29.83
C PHE A 21 8.11 -29.38 -29.30
N LEU A 22 9.06 -29.04 -30.17
CA LEU A 22 10.01 -27.98 -29.90
C LEU A 22 9.26 -26.64 -29.74
N PRO A 23 9.76 -25.75 -28.85
CA PRO A 23 9.20 -24.40 -28.73
C PRO A 23 9.12 -23.73 -30.11
N ARG A 24 7.94 -23.21 -30.47
CA ARG A 24 7.70 -22.48 -31.74
C ARG A 24 7.78 -23.34 -33.02
N SER A 25 7.87 -24.67 -32.91
CA SER A 25 7.80 -25.54 -34.09
C SER A 25 6.48 -25.30 -34.84
N GLN A 26 6.58 -25.04 -36.16
CA GLN A 26 5.44 -25.04 -37.08
C GLN A 26 5.25 -26.40 -37.76
N ALA A 27 6.22 -27.31 -37.66
CA ALA A 27 6.14 -28.64 -38.24
C ALA A 27 5.03 -29.47 -37.58
N ILE A 28 4.27 -30.21 -38.39
CA ILE A 28 3.29 -31.19 -37.94
C ILE A 28 4.06 -32.48 -37.67
N LYS A 29 4.42 -32.71 -36.40
CA LYS A 29 4.93 -34.01 -35.94
C LYS A 29 3.81 -34.76 -35.24
N PRO A 30 3.79 -36.10 -35.27
CA PRO A 30 2.91 -36.88 -34.40
C PRO A 30 3.17 -36.49 -32.94
N VAL A 31 2.11 -36.48 -32.13
CA VAL A 31 2.25 -36.32 -30.68
C VAL A 31 2.99 -37.53 -30.14
N ASP A 32 4.00 -37.29 -29.32
CA ASP A 32 4.77 -38.32 -28.64
C ASP A 32 4.75 -37.99 -27.15
N LEU A 33 3.78 -38.54 -26.42
CA LEU A 33 3.58 -38.28 -25.00
C LEU A 33 4.65 -38.94 -24.13
N GLU A 34 5.19 -40.08 -24.55
CA GLU A 34 6.18 -40.82 -23.76
C GLU A 34 7.59 -40.23 -23.93
N GLY A 35 7.95 -39.85 -25.16
CA GLY A 35 9.32 -39.51 -25.52
C GLY A 35 10.27 -40.70 -25.43
N ASP A 36 11.47 -40.53 -25.98
CA ASP A 36 12.55 -41.51 -25.77
C ASP A 36 12.90 -41.58 -24.26
N PRO A 37 12.87 -42.78 -23.62
CA PRO A 37 13.32 -42.96 -22.24
C PRO A 37 14.72 -42.42 -21.95
N ASN A 38 15.59 -42.41 -22.95
CA ASN A 38 16.99 -41.98 -22.87
C ASN A 38 17.19 -40.53 -23.32
N ALA A 39 16.12 -39.82 -23.72
CA ALA A 39 16.23 -38.41 -24.10
C ALA A 39 16.82 -37.57 -22.95
N THR A 40 17.66 -36.60 -23.29
CA THR A 40 18.28 -35.67 -22.34
C THR A 40 17.86 -34.23 -22.64
N GLY A 41 18.03 -33.33 -21.66
CA GLY A 41 17.76 -31.90 -21.85
C GLY A 41 16.32 -31.59 -22.28
N LEU A 42 16.15 -30.73 -23.29
CA LEU A 42 14.83 -30.26 -23.76
C LEU A 42 13.99 -31.34 -24.48
N GLU A 43 14.61 -32.44 -24.91
CA GLU A 43 13.92 -33.52 -25.63
C GLU A 43 13.15 -34.45 -24.68
N ARG A 44 13.52 -34.48 -23.40
CA ARG A 44 12.83 -35.28 -22.38
C ARG A 44 11.56 -34.58 -21.92
N ARG A 45 10.45 -35.33 -21.87
CA ARG A 45 9.12 -34.77 -21.53
C ARG A 45 9.10 -34.17 -20.12
N PRO A 46 8.56 -32.96 -19.92
CA PRO A 46 8.56 -32.30 -18.62
C PRO A 46 7.98 -33.15 -17.49
N LEU A 47 6.76 -33.68 -17.65
CA LEU A 47 6.14 -34.51 -16.61
C LEU A 47 6.94 -35.80 -16.31
N ARG A 48 7.58 -36.38 -17.33
CA ARG A 48 8.49 -37.52 -17.17
C ARG A 48 9.72 -37.15 -16.34
N LYS A 49 10.33 -35.98 -16.57
CA LYS A 49 11.46 -35.49 -15.77
C LYS A 49 11.07 -35.44 -14.29
N ILE A 50 9.92 -34.84 -13.97
CA ILE A 50 9.43 -34.75 -12.59
C ILE A 50 9.30 -36.15 -11.96
N PHE A 51 8.54 -37.06 -12.56
CA PHE A 51 8.28 -38.35 -11.93
C PHE A 51 9.50 -39.25 -11.81
N THR A 52 10.45 -39.16 -12.74
CA THR A 52 11.68 -39.97 -12.67
C THR A 52 12.69 -39.50 -11.63
N THR A 53 12.53 -38.30 -11.07
CA THR A 53 13.38 -37.81 -9.96
C THR A 53 12.92 -38.30 -8.58
N GLY A 54 11.80 -39.03 -8.50
CA GLY A 54 11.27 -39.54 -7.23
C GLY A 54 10.33 -38.57 -6.50
N VAL A 55 9.87 -37.50 -7.14
CA VAL A 55 8.86 -36.60 -6.59
C VAL A 55 7.56 -37.36 -6.32
N GLU A 56 7.22 -37.54 -5.04
CA GLU A 56 5.99 -38.19 -4.57
C GLU A 56 4.81 -37.21 -4.62
N ALA A 57 3.79 -37.53 -5.40
CA ALA A 57 2.52 -36.81 -5.44
C ALA A 57 1.38 -37.83 -5.32
N ASP A 58 0.37 -37.54 -4.50
CA ASP A 58 -0.80 -38.42 -4.34
C ASP A 58 -1.83 -38.18 -5.46
N ALA A 59 -1.87 -36.95 -5.98
CA ALA A 59 -2.78 -36.53 -7.04
C ALA A 59 -2.10 -35.57 -8.02
N VAL A 60 -2.61 -35.50 -9.25
CA VAL A 60 -2.09 -34.70 -10.35
C VAL A 60 -3.21 -33.89 -11.00
N VAL A 61 -3.00 -32.58 -11.14
CA VAL A 61 -3.84 -31.67 -11.90
C VAL A 61 -3.07 -31.21 -13.14
N LEU A 62 -3.59 -31.57 -14.32
CA LEU A 62 -3.09 -31.10 -15.61
C LEU A 62 -3.82 -29.81 -15.96
N LEU A 63 -3.12 -28.67 -15.92
CA LEU A 63 -3.66 -27.36 -16.30
C LEU A 63 -3.50 -27.21 -17.81
N ALA A 64 -4.62 -27.21 -18.53
CA ALA A 64 -4.61 -27.34 -19.97
C ALA A 64 -5.57 -26.34 -20.62
N THR A 65 -5.12 -25.65 -21.66
CA THR A 65 -5.95 -24.63 -22.30
C THR A 65 -6.91 -25.22 -23.33
N VAL A 66 -8.08 -24.60 -23.46
CA VAL A 66 -9.13 -25.00 -24.43
C VAL A 66 -9.05 -24.24 -25.75
N ASN A 67 -8.13 -23.27 -25.88
CA ASN A 67 -7.91 -22.60 -27.15
C ASN A 67 -7.15 -23.52 -28.11
N ALA A 68 -7.63 -23.62 -29.35
CA ALA A 68 -6.93 -24.34 -30.39
C ALA A 68 -5.58 -23.66 -30.67
N HIS A 69 -4.49 -24.40 -30.54
CA HIS A 69 -3.14 -23.88 -30.76
C HIS A 69 -2.83 -23.67 -32.25
N ARG A 70 -3.61 -24.30 -33.14
CA ARG A 70 -3.70 -24.06 -34.60
C ARG A 70 -5.12 -24.36 -35.08
N PRO A 71 -5.58 -23.74 -36.18
CA PRO A 71 -6.86 -24.11 -36.82
C PRO A 71 -6.90 -25.62 -37.11
N GLY A 72 -7.92 -26.33 -36.62
CA GLY A 72 -8.12 -27.77 -36.84
C GLY A 72 -7.28 -28.71 -35.98
N ALA A 73 -6.44 -28.20 -35.07
CA ALA A 73 -5.66 -29.04 -34.14
C ALA A 73 -6.37 -29.20 -32.78
N ALA A 74 -6.21 -30.37 -32.15
CA ALA A 74 -6.76 -30.64 -30.82
C ALA A 74 -6.21 -29.66 -29.76
N THR A 75 -7.00 -29.27 -28.80
CA THR A 75 -6.63 -28.39 -27.69
C THR A 75 -5.66 -29.07 -26.72
N PHE A 76 -4.98 -28.28 -25.88
CA PHE A 76 -4.19 -28.86 -24.80
C PHE A 76 -5.08 -29.64 -23.82
N ALA A 77 -6.35 -29.22 -23.64
CA ALA A 77 -7.31 -29.96 -22.82
C ALA A 77 -7.55 -31.39 -23.34
N GLU A 78 -7.73 -31.55 -24.66
CA GLU A 78 -7.89 -32.87 -25.29
C GLU A 78 -6.64 -33.75 -25.10
N TYR A 79 -5.43 -33.20 -25.28
CA TYR A 79 -4.20 -33.93 -25.00
C TYR A 79 -4.01 -34.24 -23.50
N GLY A 80 -4.49 -33.36 -22.63
CA GLY A 80 -4.54 -33.61 -21.19
C GLY A 80 -5.36 -34.84 -20.85
N GLN A 81 -6.47 -35.10 -21.56
CA GLN A 81 -7.26 -36.32 -21.34
C GLN A 81 -6.50 -37.58 -21.74
N LEU A 82 -5.75 -37.55 -22.85
CA LEU A 82 -4.89 -38.67 -23.24
C LEU A 82 -3.81 -38.98 -22.19
N LEU A 83 -3.17 -37.93 -21.64
CA LEU A 83 -2.20 -38.09 -20.55
C LEU A 83 -2.86 -38.64 -19.28
N ARG A 84 -4.08 -38.19 -18.95
CA ARG A 84 -4.85 -38.70 -17.82
C ARG A 84 -5.16 -40.19 -18.00
N GLU A 85 -5.63 -40.60 -19.17
CA GLU A 85 -5.92 -42.00 -19.50
C GLU A 85 -4.67 -42.87 -19.33
N GLY A 86 -3.52 -42.40 -19.83
CA GLY A 86 -2.22 -43.07 -19.64
C GLY A 86 -1.84 -43.24 -18.17
N LEU A 87 -1.89 -42.16 -17.38
CA LEU A 87 -1.56 -42.17 -15.94
C LEU A 87 -2.52 -43.04 -15.11
N CYS A 88 -3.77 -43.21 -15.54
CA CYS A 88 -4.78 -43.99 -14.85
C CYS A 88 -4.87 -45.45 -15.33
N SER A 89 -4.17 -45.79 -16.41
CA SER A 89 -4.17 -47.13 -16.99
C SER A 89 -3.53 -48.16 -16.03
N PRO A 90 -3.81 -49.47 -16.21
CA PRO A 90 -3.15 -50.52 -15.43
C PRO A 90 -1.62 -50.49 -15.52
N GLN A 91 -1.09 -50.12 -16.68
CA GLN A 91 0.34 -49.98 -16.98
C GLN A 91 0.94 -48.71 -16.37
N GLY A 92 0.11 -47.68 -16.16
CA GLY A 92 0.56 -46.35 -15.77
C GLY A 92 1.31 -45.64 -16.91
N MET A 93 1.87 -44.47 -16.59
CA MET A 93 2.70 -43.69 -17.51
C MET A 93 3.87 -43.06 -16.74
N PHE A 94 5.04 -42.96 -17.37
CA PHE A 94 6.27 -42.43 -16.77
C PHE A 94 6.70 -43.13 -15.46
N GLY A 95 6.40 -44.43 -15.32
CA GLY A 95 6.70 -45.19 -14.10
C GLY A 95 5.78 -44.90 -12.91
N ARG A 96 4.67 -44.18 -13.14
CA ARG A 96 3.66 -43.86 -12.12
C ARG A 96 2.28 -44.35 -12.55
N ARG A 97 1.46 -44.70 -11.57
CA ARG A 97 0.06 -45.06 -11.75
C ARG A 97 -0.79 -44.38 -10.70
N PHE A 98 -1.90 -43.80 -11.12
CA PHE A 98 -2.85 -43.12 -10.27
C PHE A 98 -4.23 -43.74 -10.42
N SER A 99 -5.07 -43.58 -9.40
CA SER A 99 -6.50 -43.84 -9.55
C SER A 99 -7.17 -42.71 -10.35
N ALA A 100 -8.29 -43.00 -11.02
CA ALA A 100 -8.96 -42.05 -11.90
C ALA A 100 -9.47 -40.78 -11.19
N GLU A 101 -9.75 -40.89 -9.89
CA GLU A 101 -10.12 -39.79 -8.98
C GLU A 101 -8.93 -38.92 -8.58
N HIS A 102 -7.68 -39.38 -8.73
CA HIS A 102 -6.47 -38.66 -8.36
C HIS A 102 -5.78 -37.96 -9.53
N VAL A 103 -6.31 -38.07 -10.76
CA VAL A 103 -5.81 -37.31 -11.91
C VAL A 103 -6.96 -36.51 -12.52
N ARG A 104 -6.78 -35.19 -12.62
CA ARG A 104 -7.79 -34.29 -13.17
C ARG A 104 -7.19 -33.39 -14.24
N VAL A 105 -7.87 -33.31 -15.38
CA VAL A 105 -7.62 -32.25 -16.36
C VAL A 105 -8.47 -31.05 -15.96
N VAL A 106 -7.82 -29.91 -15.79
CA VAL A 106 -8.47 -28.64 -15.50
C VAL A 106 -8.36 -27.76 -16.72
N GLU A 107 -9.52 -27.50 -17.33
CA GLU A 107 -9.65 -26.68 -18.52
C GLU A 107 -9.50 -25.19 -18.18
N VAL A 108 -8.65 -24.50 -18.93
CA VAL A 108 -8.38 -23.07 -18.77
C VAL A 108 -8.69 -22.35 -20.09
N ALA A 109 -9.49 -21.28 -20.03
CA ALA A 109 -9.94 -20.56 -21.23
C ALA A 109 -8.77 -19.98 -22.05
N GLU A 110 -7.81 -19.36 -21.38
CA GLU A 110 -6.66 -18.69 -22.00
C GLU A 110 -5.37 -18.97 -21.21
N PRO A 111 -4.18 -18.91 -21.84
CA PRO A 111 -2.89 -19.20 -21.20
C PRO A 111 -2.41 -18.05 -20.28
N THR A 112 -3.25 -17.67 -19.31
CA THR A 112 -3.08 -16.53 -18.41
C THR A 112 -3.26 -16.96 -16.95
N ALA A 113 -2.59 -16.27 -16.02
CA ALA A 113 -2.71 -16.52 -14.60
C ALA A 113 -4.15 -16.29 -14.14
N ARG A 114 -4.78 -15.20 -14.59
CA ARG A 114 -6.17 -14.85 -14.26
C ARG A 114 -7.15 -15.99 -14.57
N HIS A 115 -7.09 -16.55 -15.79
CA HIS A 115 -8.04 -17.60 -16.17
C HIS A 115 -7.73 -18.93 -15.46
N CYS A 116 -6.50 -19.11 -14.97
CA CYS A 116 -6.08 -20.31 -14.26
C CYS A 116 -6.43 -20.28 -12.75
N THR A 117 -6.44 -19.12 -12.09
CA THR A 117 -6.60 -19.03 -10.63
C THR A 117 -7.91 -19.66 -10.14
N GLY A 118 -9.05 -19.34 -10.78
CA GLY A 118 -10.36 -19.89 -10.40
C GLY A 118 -10.45 -21.43 -10.56
N PRO A 119 -10.13 -21.98 -11.74
CA PRO A 119 -10.08 -23.43 -11.94
C PRO A 119 -9.09 -24.16 -11.02
N ALA A 120 -7.91 -23.58 -10.77
CA ALA A 120 -6.95 -24.13 -9.82
C ALA A 120 -7.50 -24.13 -8.39
N ALA A 121 -8.15 -23.04 -7.95
CA ALA A 121 -8.80 -22.97 -6.65
C ALA A 121 -9.91 -24.02 -6.49
N ALA A 122 -10.70 -24.27 -7.53
CA ALA A 122 -11.70 -25.32 -7.53
C ALA A 122 -11.08 -26.73 -7.39
N ALA A 123 -9.91 -26.95 -7.98
CA ALA A 123 -9.16 -28.19 -7.80
C ALA A 123 -8.61 -28.34 -6.36
N LEU A 124 -8.06 -27.27 -5.79
CA LEU A 124 -7.61 -27.24 -4.39
C LEU A 124 -8.76 -27.56 -3.43
N ALA A 125 -9.93 -26.97 -3.64
CA ALA A 125 -11.12 -27.24 -2.83
C ALA A 125 -11.64 -28.67 -2.97
N HIS A 126 -11.45 -29.30 -4.14
CA HIS A 126 -11.84 -30.68 -4.38
C HIS A 126 -10.91 -31.69 -3.69
N PHE A 127 -9.60 -31.49 -3.82
CA PHE A 127 -8.61 -32.44 -3.29
C PHE A 127 -8.26 -32.19 -1.82
N THR A 128 -8.43 -30.96 -1.32
CA THR A 128 -8.04 -30.52 0.03
C THR A 128 -6.62 -30.97 0.43
N PRO A 129 -5.60 -30.71 -0.41
CA PRO A 129 -4.25 -31.20 -0.14
C PRO A 129 -3.62 -30.49 1.06
N ARG A 130 -2.67 -31.16 1.72
CA ARG A 130 -1.85 -30.53 2.78
C ARG A 130 -0.79 -29.61 2.22
N GLU A 131 -0.29 -29.92 1.03
CA GLU A 131 0.70 -29.13 0.29
C GLU A 131 0.51 -29.28 -1.22
N CYS A 132 1.02 -28.31 -1.96
CA CYS A 132 0.98 -28.30 -3.41
C CYS A 132 2.37 -28.16 -3.99
N LEU A 133 2.59 -28.85 -5.10
CA LEU A 133 3.75 -28.73 -5.95
C LEU A 133 3.30 -28.12 -7.27
N VAL A 134 4.01 -27.11 -7.78
CA VAL A 134 3.71 -26.50 -9.08
C VAL A 134 4.93 -26.63 -9.97
N THR A 135 4.80 -27.32 -11.09
CA THR A 135 5.91 -27.44 -12.03
C THR A 135 6.21 -26.09 -12.69
N SER A 136 7.50 -25.77 -12.81
CA SER A 136 8.03 -24.53 -13.36
C SER A 136 8.98 -24.86 -14.51
N GLY A 137 8.69 -24.38 -15.71
CA GLY A 137 9.44 -24.76 -16.92
C GLY A 137 8.65 -25.62 -17.92
N SER A 138 7.44 -26.06 -17.58
CA SER A 138 6.49 -26.66 -18.52
C SER A 138 5.36 -25.70 -18.86
N GLY A 139 4.70 -25.91 -20.01
CA GLY A 139 3.52 -25.15 -20.37
C GLY A 139 3.72 -23.64 -20.46
N SER A 140 2.62 -22.91 -20.29
CA SER A 140 2.65 -21.47 -20.09
C SER A 140 3.00 -21.16 -18.63
N TYR A 141 4.05 -20.36 -18.42
CA TYR A 141 4.43 -19.85 -17.10
C TYR A 141 3.25 -19.22 -16.35
N ALA A 142 2.37 -18.51 -17.07
CA ALA A 142 1.22 -17.84 -16.49
C ALA A 142 0.23 -18.82 -15.85
N LEU A 143 0.08 -20.05 -16.37
CA LEU A 143 -0.77 -21.07 -15.74
C LEU A 143 -0.16 -21.56 -14.42
N GLY A 144 1.16 -21.80 -14.40
CA GLY A 144 1.87 -22.14 -13.17
C GLY A 144 1.78 -21.03 -12.12
N ALA A 145 1.95 -19.77 -12.54
CA ALA A 145 1.74 -18.60 -11.69
C ALA A 145 0.28 -18.54 -11.19
N GLY A 146 -0.72 -18.84 -12.02
CA GLY A 146 -2.12 -18.91 -11.63
C GLY A 146 -2.40 -19.97 -10.55
N ALA A 147 -1.76 -21.14 -10.63
CA ALA A 147 -1.85 -22.20 -9.62
C ALA A 147 -1.13 -21.81 -8.32
N LEU A 148 0.06 -21.21 -8.43
CA LEU A 148 0.78 -20.61 -7.29
C LEU A 148 -0.11 -19.60 -6.56
N LEU A 149 -0.71 -18.65 -7.29
CA LEU A 149 -1.63 -17.66 -6.73
C LEU A 149 -2.85 -18.32 -6.07
N ALA A 150 -3.43 -19.35 -6.70
CA ALA A 150 -4.55 -20.08 -6.10
C ALA A 150 -4.16 -20.78 -4.78
N ALA A 151 -2.99 -21.41 -4.73
CA ALA A 151 -2.50 -22.08 -3.52
C ALA A 151 -2.20 -21.09 -2.39
N LEU A 152 -1.55 -19.97 -2.71
CA LEU A 152 -1.32 -18.88 -1.76
C LEU A 152 -2.63 -18.30 -1.22
N ASP A 153 -3.64 -18.11 -2.08
CA ASP A 153 -4.95 -17.60 -1.68
C ASP A 153 -5.72 -18.61 -0.80
N ALA A 154 -5.60 -19.91 -1.11
CA ALA A 154 -6.15 -21.01 -0.31
C ALA A 154 -5.38 -21.30 0.99
N ARG A 155 -4.23 -20.64 1.22
CA ARG A 155 -3.31 -20.88 2.36
C ARG A 155 -2.78 -22.31 2.41
N ILE A 156 -2.55 -22.89 1.24
CA ILE A 156 -1.93 -24.21 1.12
C ILE A 156 -0.44 -24.00 0.84
N PRO A 157 0.46 -24.58 1.65
CA PRO A 157 1.89 -24.58 1.39
C PRO A 157 2.18 -24.97 -0.06
N VAL A 158 2.96 -24.16 -0.76
CA VAL A 158 3.26 -24.36 -2.18
C VAL A 158 4.75 -24.29 -2.44
N SER A 159 5.26 -25.32 -3.11
CA SER A 159 6.64 -25.39 -3.61
C SER A 159 6.65 -25.39 -5.12
N LEU A 160 7.62 -24.71 -5.70
CA LEU A 160 7.87 -24.73 -7.13
C LEU A 160 8.87 -25.83 -7.45
N LEU A 161 8.56 -26.61 -8.49
CA LEU A 161 9.38 -27.70 -8.99
C LEU A 161 9.97 -27.31 -10.36
N PRO A 162 11.23 -26.90 -10.44
CA PRO A 162 11.91 -26.72 -11.72
C PRO A 162 11.90 -28.02 -12.52
N VAL A 163 11.44 -27.99 -13.76
CA VAL A 163 11.39 -29.18 -14.61
C VAL A 163 12.80 -29.75 -14.88
N ASP A 164 13.80 -28.89 -14.95
CA ASP A 164 15.18 -29.28 -15.22
C ASP A 164 15.99 -29.61 -13.96
N ASP A 165 15.47 -29.31 -12.76
CA ASP A 165 16.02 -29.70 -11.46
C ASP A 165 14.89 -29.99 -10.46
N ALA A 166 14.16 -31.07 -10.72
CA ALA A 166 13.01 -31.45 -9.90
C ALA A 166 13.41 -32.00 -8.51
N THR A 167 14.70 -32.27 -8.29
CA THR A 167 15.24 -32.71 -7.00
C THR A 167 15.35 -31.60 -5.98
N THR A 168 15.26 -30.34 -6.41
CA THR A 168 15.44 -29.15 -5.55
C THR A 168 14.18 -28.26 -5.57
N PRO A 169 13.05 -28.72 -5.02
CA PRO A 169 11.88 -27.86 -4.84
C PRO A 169 12.21 -26.70 -3.89
N TYR A 170 11.63 -25.53 -4.15
CA TYR A 170 11.79 -24.37 -3.28
C TYR A 170 10.47 -23.63 -3.10
N ARG A 171 10.35 -22.90 -1.99
CA ARG A 171 9.21 -22.03 -1.71
C ARG A 171 9.66 -20.58 -1.87
N LEU A 172 8.79 -19.73 -2.41
CA LEU A 172 9.13 -18.32 -2.60
C LEU A 172 9.30 -17.57 -1.27
N GLU A 173 8.56 -18.00 -0.23
CA GLU A 173 8.65 -17.43 1.12
C GLU A 173 10.06 -17.61 1.73
N ASP A 174 10.68 -18.78 1.53
CA ASP A 174 12.02 -19.10 2.05
C ASP A 174 13.12 -18.21 1.43
N LEU A 175 12.84 -17.56 0.31
CA LEU A 175 13.77 -16.71 -0.44
C LEU A 175 13.62 -15.21 -0.10
N ILE A 176 12.70 -14.84 0.79
CA ILE A 176 12.41 -13.44 1.15
C ILE A 176 12.97 -13.17 2.54
N THR A 177 13.92 -12.23 2.65
CA THR A 177 14.52 -11.84 3.95
C THR A 177 14.05 -10.43 4.35
N PRO A 178 13.13 -10.27 5.33
CA PRO A 178 12.47 -8.99 5.64
C PRO A 178 13.22 -8.13 6.68
N ALA A 179 14.56 -8.20 6.77
CA ALA A 179 15.30 -7.59 7.88
C ALA A 179 15.01 -6.08 8.04
N GLY A 180 14.56 -5.68 9.24
CA GLY A 180 14.31 -4.26 9.58
C GLY A 180 13.07 -3.63 8.91
N ALA A 181 12.22 -4.40 8.22
CA ALA A 181 11.08 -3.87 7.47
C ALA A 181 10.14 -3.02 8.34
N LEU A 182 9.74 -3.49 9.53
CA LEU A 182 8.84 -2.74 10.40
C LEU A 182 9.39 -1.36 10.77
N ARG A 183 10.69 -1.24 11.08
CA ARG A 183 11.30 0.06 11.39
C ARG A 183 11.22 1.01 10.20
N ASN A 184 11.51 0.53 8.99
CA ASN A 184 11.45 1.34 7.77
C ASN A 184 10.03 1.84 7.51
N TRP A 185 9.03 0.97 7.66
CA TRP A 185 7.62 1.34 7.51
C TRP A 185 7.17 2.35 8.56
N LEU A 186 7.52 2.14 9.84
CA LEU A 186 7.21 3.09 10.90
C LEU A 186 7.85 4.46 10.66
N LEU A 187 9.10 4.50 10.16
CA LEU A 187 9.80 5.74 9.79
C LEU A 187 9.13 6.43 8.60
N ARG A 188 8.89 5.70 7.51
CA ARG A 188 8.29 6.24 6.29
C ARG A 188 6.90 6.81 6.55
N HIS A 189 6.07 6.10 7.30
CA HIS A 189 4.73 6.55 7.68
C HIS A 189 4.70 7.47 8.92
N ARG A 190 5.87 7.77 9.51
CA ARG A 190 6.03 8.72 10.63
C ARG A 190 5.21 8.34 11.85
N PHE A 191 5.13 7.05 12.15
CA PHE A 191 4.52 6.51 13.36
C PHE A 191 5.48 6.68 14.55
N TRP A 192 5.71 7.95 14.94
CA TRP A 192 6.71 8.32 15.93
C TRP A 192 6.44 7.72 17.31
N ALA A 193 5.17 7.63 17.73
CA ALA A 193 4.79 7.04 19.01
C ALA A 193 5.20 5.57 19.10
N GLU A 194 5.02 4.80 18.04
CA GLU A 194 5.40 3.40 17.98
C GLU A 194 6.90 3.24 17.77
N LEU A 195 7.56 4.10 16.99
CA LEU A 195 9.03 4.13 16.93
C LEU A 195 9.64 4.34 18.31
N ALA A 196 9.01 5.13 19.19
CA ALA A 196 9.47 5.27 20.57
C ALA A 196 9.44 3.96 21.37
N GLN A 197 8.59 2.99 20.98
CA GLN A 197 8.51 1.66 21.58
C GLN A 197 9.51 0.69 20.93
N PHE A 198 9.65 0.76 19.60
CA PHE A 198 10.54 -0.12 18.82
C PHE A 198 12.02 0.28 18.86
N ASP A 199 12.32 1.55 19.10
CA ASP A 199 13.67 2.08 19.32
C ASP A 199 13.75 2.81 20.67
N PRO A 200 13.92 2.06 21.78
CA PRO A 200 14.04 2.64 23.12
C PRO A 200 15.23 3.62 23.24
N SER A 201 16.28 3.43 22.43
CA SER A 201 17.48 4.27 22.46
C SER A 201 17.23 5.69 21.96
N GLY A 202 16.30 5.84 21.00
CA GLY A 202 15.83 7.11 20.45
C GLY A 202 14.50 7.61 21.01
N ALA A 203 13.90 6.92 21.99
CA ALA A 203 12.51 7.13 22.40
C ALA A 203 12.15 8.58 22.76
N HIS A 204 13.04 9.32 23.40
CA HIS A 204 12.80 10.74 23.75
C HIS A 204 12.73 11.65 22.51
N ILE A 205 13.51 11.38 21.45
CA ILE A 205 13.42 12.11 20.18
C ILE A 205 12.11 11.76 19.49
N TRP A 206 11.75 10.48 19.45
CA TRP A 206 10.53 10.02 18.81
C TRP A 206 9.28 10.59 19.49
N ARG A 207 9.27 10.71 20.82
CA ARG A 207 8.19 11.40 21.55
C ARG A 207 8.11 12.90 21.23
N LEU A 208 9.25 13.57 21.00
CA LEU A 208 9.26 14.97 20.58
C LEU A 208 8.70 15.15 19.17
N LEU A 209 9.02 14.24 18.24
CA LEU A 209 8.45 14.26 16.89
C LEU A 209 6.96 13.89 16.89
N ASP A 210 6.52 12.95 17.74
CA ASP A 210 5.10 12.65 17.95
C ASP A 210 4.34 13.90 18.47
N ALA A 211 4.91 14.62 19.45
CA ALA A 211 4.32 15.87 19.93
C ALA A 211 4.27 16.94 18.82
N ARG A 212 5.35 17.09 18.05
CA ARG A 212 5.44 18.01 16.90
C ARG A 212 4.38 17.71 15.84
N GLN A 213 4.17 16.44 15.52
CA GLN A 213 3.17 15.95 14.57
C GLN A 213 1.73 16.29 14.99
N ARG A 214 1.53 16.66 16.25
CA ARG A 214 0.27 17.17 16.77
C ARG A 214 0.28 18.69 16.95
N ALA A 215 1.31 19.40 16.48
CA ALA A 215 1.53 20.83 16.76
C ALA A 215 1.69 21.17 18.26
N ASP A 216 2.09 20.19 19.08
CA ASP A 216 2.36 20.38 20.51
C ASP A 216 3.84 20.68 20.77
N VAL A 217 4.13 21.93 21.11
CA VAL A 217 5.48 22.41 21.47
C VAL A 217 5.74 22.37 22.99
N SER A 218 4.76 21.97 23.80
CA SER A 218 4.88 21.97 25.27
C SER A 218 5.93 20.97 25.75
N LEU A 219 6.02 19.80 25.10
CA LEU A 219 7.02 18.79 25.41
C LEU A 219 8.43 19.30 25.12
N ALA A 220 8.65 19.92 23.97
CA ALA A 220 9.94 20.52 23.61
C ALA A 220 10.34 21.65 24.57
N ARG A 221 9.38 22.49 25.00
CA ARG A 221 9.63 23.56 25.98
C ARG A 221 10.06 23.03 27.34
N ARG A 222 9.47 21.91 27.80
CA ARG A 222 9.91 21.23 29.03
C ARG A 222 11.32 20.66 28.85
N ALA A 223 11.52 19.93 27.76
CA ALA A 223 12.77 19.28 27.43
C ALA A 223 13.95 20.27 27.26
N ARG A 224 13.69 21.52 26.89
CA ARG A 224 14.69 22.60 26.82
C ARG A 224 15.41 22.83 28.15
N HIS A 225 14.73 22.64 29.28
CA HIS A 225 15.34 22.83 30.61
C HIS A 225 16.11 21.62 31.10
N GLU A 226 15.71 20.43 30.67
CA GLU A 226 16.25 19.14 31.14
C GLU A 226 17.39 18.62 30.23
N GLY A 227 17.49 19.16 29.02
CA GLY A 227 18.37 18.63 27.98
C GLY A 227 17.80 17.35 27.37
N VAL A 228 18.20 17.07 26.13
CA VAL A 228 17.74 15.88 25.41
C VAL A 228 18.92 15.17 24.77
N ARG A 229 19.20 13.94 25.20
CA ARG A 229 20.36 13.17 24.71
C ARG A 229 20.32 13.04 23.18
N GLY A 230 21.38 13.41 22.49
CA GLY A 230 21.45 13.31 21.03
C GLY A 230 20.67 14.39 20.27
N LEU A 231 20.22 15.46 20.93
CA LEU A 231 19.80 16.71 20.30
C LEU A 231 20.68 17.85 20.80
N SER A 232 21.01 18.81 19.92
CA SER A 232 21.63 20.06 20.34
C SER A 232 20.59 21.06 20.88
N ASP A 233 21.03 22.05 21.65
CA ASP A 233 20.15 23.10 22.18
C ASP A 233 19.39 23.83 21.07
N GLY A 234 20.04 24.09 19.92
CA GLY A 234 19.40 24.70 18.76
C GLY A 234 18.32 23.81 18.12
N GLN A 235 18.50 22.49 18.12
CA GLN A 235 17.48 21.55 17.63
C GLN A 235 16.28 21.50 18.58
N VAL A 236 16.53 21.49 19.89
CA VAL A 236 15.45 21.55 20.90
C VAL A 236 14.72 22.89 20.82
N GLU A 237 15.44 24.01 20.65
CA GLU A 237 14.85 25.33 20.44
C GLU A 237 13.96 25.36 19.21
N LYS A 238 14.39 24.77 18.09
CA LYS A 238 13.58 24.69 16.88
C LYS A 238 12.26 23.94 17.10
N LEU A 239 12.27 22.86 17.90
CA LEU A 239 11.05 22.13 18.29
C LEU A 239 10.11 22.94 19.20
N THR A 240 10.57 24.05 19.79
CA THR A 240 9.70 24.95 20.57
C THR A 240 8.92 25.93 19.70
N GLU A 241 9.24 26.04 18.41
CA GLU A 241 8.57 26.92 17.46
C GLU A 241 7.23 26.33 17.00
N LEU A 242 6.15 27.10 17.19
CA LEU A 242 4.80 26.64 16.88
C LEU A 242 4.54 26.52 15.38
N TRP A 243 4.99 27.48 14.57
CA TRP A 243 4.69 27.47 13.13
C TRP A 243 5.29 26.26 12.38
N PRO A 244 6.58 25.90 12.56
CA PRO A 244 7.13 24.67 11.99
C PRO A 244 6.38 23.42 12.45
N SER A 245 5.95 23.37 13.72
CA SER A 245 5.17 22.26 14.25
C SER A 245 3.76 22.17 13.63
N VAL A 246 3.12 23.31 13.34
CA VAL A 246 1.85 23.37 12.59
C VAL A 246 2.04 22.87 11.15
N GLN A 247 3.13 23.23 10.48
CA GLN A 247 3.43 22.72 9.14
C GLN A 247 3.66 21.20 9.15
N ALA A 248 4.46 20.70 10.09
CA ALA A 248 4.69 19.28 10.29
C ALA A 248 3.38 18.53 10.56
N ALA A 249 2.55 19.02 11.50
CA ALA A 249 1.26 18.42 11.78
C ALA A 249 0.35 18.38 10.55
N PHE A 250 0.35 19.43 9.71
CA PHE A 250 -0.43 19.43 8.48
C PHE A 250 0.06 18.38 7.48
N PHE A 251 1.33 18.44 7.06
CA PHE A 251 1.83 17.58 5.99
C PHE A 251 1.94 16.11 6.39
N GLU A 252 2.34 15.82 7.63
CA GLU A 252 2.45 14.43 8.11
C GLU A 252 1.07 13.77 8.24
N ARG A 253 0.02 14.52 8.58
CA ARG A 253 -1.37 14.03 8.56
C ARG A 253 -1.88 13.81 7.15
N VAL A 254 -1.61 14.74 6.23
CA VAL A 254 -1.92 14.58 4.80
C VAL A 254 -1.31 13.29 4.27
N ALA A 255 -0.03 13.05 4.55
CA ALA A 255 0.70 11.84 4.14
C ALA A 255 0.04 10.56 4.64
N ARG A 256 -0.32 10.51 5.93
CA ARG A 256 -1.04 9.38 6.50
C ARG A 256 -2.49 9.29 6.07
N GLY A 257 -3.02 10.33 5.43
CA GLY A 257 -4.44 10.51 5.12
C GLY A 257 -5.32 10.50 6.34
N GLU A 258 -4.78 10.99 7.44
CA GLU A 258 -5.59 11.41 8.57
C GLU A 258 -6.51 12.54 8.12
N ALA A 259 -7.67 12.62 8.73
CA ALA A 259 -8.51 13.78 8.54
C ALA A 259 -7.84 15.03 9.15
N ILE A 260 -7.90 16.13 8.42
CA ILE A 260 -7.28 17.38 8.82
C ILE A 260 -8.35 18.24 9.47
N ASP A 261 -8.17 18.56 10.74
CA ASP A 261 -9.10 19.42 11.44
C ASP A 261 -9.10 20.85 10.83
N GLN A 262 -10.27 21.49 10.88
CA GLN A 262 -10.46 22.81 10.29
C GLN A 262 -9.50 23.86 10.88
N SER A 263 -9.10 23.74 12.16
CA SER A 263 -8.19 24.69 12.81
C SER A 263 -6.80 24.61 12.18
N LEU A 264 -6.27 23.41 11.98
CA LEU A 264 -4.98 23.14 11.35
C LEU A 264 -4.95 23.60 9.90
N LEU A 265 -5.91 23.17 9.08
CA LEU A 265 -5.96 23.55 7.67
C LEU A 265 -6.12 25.07 7.49
N ARG A 266 -6.99 25.69 8.28
CA ARG A 266 -7.17 27.15 8.24
C ARG A 266 -5.92 27.89 8.68
N ALA A 267 -5.23 27.41 9.72
CA ALA A 267 -3.98 28.02 10.18
C ALA A 267 -2.91 27.97 9.08
N TRP A 268 -2.75 26.81 8.44
CA TRP A 268 -1.83 26.64 7.33
C TRP A 268 -2.20 27.54 6.15
N TYR A 269 -3.45 27.48 5.68
CA TYR A 269 -3.92 28.24 4.51
C TYR A 269 -3.77 29.75 4.69
N VAL A 270 -4.25 30.29 5.82
CA VAL A 270 -4.22 31.74 6.10
C VAL A 270 -2.78 32.23 6.21
N ARG A 271 -1.90 31.50 6.91
CA ARG A 271 -0.49 31.89 7.02
C ARG A 271 0.23 31.82 5.69
N HIS A 272 -0.08 30.81 4.88
CA HIS A 272 0.48 30.69 3.54
C HIS A 272 0.04 31.87 2.66
N LEU A 273 -1.26 32.15 2.58
CA LEU A 273 -1.79 33.27 1.81
C LEU A 273 -1.27 34.63 2.30
N ALA A 274 -1.23 34.86 3.61
CA ALA A 274 -0.72 36.11 4.18
C ALA A 274 0.78 36.32 3.91
N GLY A 275 1.60 35.26 4.00
CA GLY A 275 3.02 35.33 3.70
C GLY A 275 3.33 35.54 2.22
N ARG A 276 2.41 35.16 1.32
CA ARG A 276 2.49 35.43 -0.13
C ARG A 276 2.04 36.86 -0.42
N LEU A 277 0.95 37.30 0.20
CA LEU A 277 0.44 38.67 0.12
C LEU A 277 1.50 39.71 0.50
N GLU A 278 2.27 39.46 1.56
CA GLU A 278 3.33 40.38 1.97
C GLU A 278 4.46 40.46 0.94
N ARG A 279 4.82 39.34 0.32
CA ARG A 279 5.88 39.29 -0.71
C ARG A 279 5.46 39.90 -2.04
N GLU A 280 4.18 39.81 -2.37
CA GLU A 280 3.61 40.34 -3.61
C GLU A 280 2.95 41.72 -3.42
N ARG A 281 3.11 42.34 -2.26
CA ARG A 281 2.37 43.56 -1.88
C ARG A 281 2.52 44.71 -2.87
N ASP A 282 3.69 44.81 -3.49
CA ASP A 282 4.04 45.89 -4.42
C ASP A 282 3.75 45.54 -5.89
N THR A 283 3.54 44.25 -6.19
CA THR A 283 3.20 43.76 -7.53
C THR A 283 1.69 43.56 -7.74
N LEU A 284 0.93 43.42 -6.64
CA LEU A 284 -0.52 43.32 -6.67
C LEU A 284 -1.17 44.69 -6.89
N SER A 285 -2.16 44.75 -7.80
CA SER A 285 -2.98 45.95 -7.95
C SER A 285 -3.69 46.30 -6.62
N ALA A 286 -3.86 47.59 -6.33
CA ALA A 286 -4.49 48.04 -5.09
C ALA A 286 -5.87 47.40 -4.83
N PRO A 287 -6.77 47.20 -5.83
CA PRO A 287 -8.04 46.51 -5.63
C PRO A 287 -7.87 45.03 -5.24
N VAL A 288 -6.95 44.31 -5.88
CA VAL A 288 -6.68 42.90 -5.55
C VAL A 288 -6.06 42.78 -4.17
N ARG A 289 -5.10 43.65 -3.83
CA ARG A 289 -4.48 43.68 -2.50
C ARG A 289 -5.54 43.86 -1.40
N THR A 290 -6.44 44.83 -1.53
CA THR A 290 -7.53 45.05 -0.56
C THR A 290 -8.45 43.83 -0.45
N LEU A 291 -8.78 43.20 -1.58
CA LEU A 291 -9.62 42.02 -1.63
C LEU A 291 -8.98 40.81 -0.90
N VAL A 292 -7.69 40.55 -1.13
CA VAL A 292 -6.95 39.45 -0.49
C VAL A 292 -6.71 39.74 0.99
N THR A 293 -6.35 40.98 1.36
CA THR A 293 -6.24 41.39 2.77
C THR A 293 -7.56 41.15 3.52
N GLY A 294 -8.68 41.59 2.96
CA GLY A 294 -10.00 41.38 3.56
C GLY A 294 -10.38 39.89 3.67
N LEU A 295 -9.94 39.03 2.75
CA LEU A 295 -10.11 37.59 2.89
C LEU A 295 -9.29 37.02 4.06
N VAL A 296 -8.01 37.38 4.14
CA VAL A 296 -7.10 36.94 5.22
C VAL A 296 -7.69 37.32 6.58
N GLU A 297 -8.17 38.55 6.74
CA GLU A 297 -8.82 39.03 7.97
C GLU A 297 -10.07 38.22 8.32
N LYS A 298 -10.97 37.98 7.35
CA LYS A 298 -12.20 37.20 7.57
C LYS A 298 -11.92 35.75 7.96
N LEU A 299 -10.98 35.09 7.28
CA LEU A 299 -10.57 33.72 7.62
C LEU A 299 -9.92 33.65 9.00
N THR A 300 -9.31 34.75 9.44
CA THR A 300 -8.61 34.87 10.71
C THR A 300 -9.53 35.06 11.92
N VAL A 301 -10.65 35.78 11.79
CA VAL A 301 -11.56 36.08 12.92
C VAL A 301 -12.65 35.03 13.11
N ARG A 302 -12.90 34.16 12.12
CA ARG A 302 -14.01 33.20 12.04
C ARG A 302 -15.37 33.91 12.01
N ASP A 303 -15.95 34.07 10.83
CA ASP A 303 -17.37 34.39 10.71
C ASP A 303 -18.20 33.10 10.81
N PRO A 304 -18.99 32.88 11.88
CA PRO A 304 -19.82 31.68 12.02
C PRO A 304 -20.99 31.61 11.02
N ARG A 305 -21.30 32.72 10.31
CA ARG A 305 -22.44 32.80 9.38
C ARG A 305 -22.09 32.43 7.94
N GLN A 306 -20.79 32.37 7.58
CA GLN A 306 -20.35 32.06 6.22
C GLN A 306 -19.28 30.98 6.20
N GLY A 307 -19.48 29.96 5.36
CA GLY A 307 -18.49 28.90 5.15
C GLY A 307 -17.18 29.44 4.57
N CYS A 308 -16.05 29.16 5.23
CA CYS A 308 -14.73 29.67 4.83
C CYS A 308 -14.34 29.32 3.37
N GLY A 309 -14.69 28.13 2.88
CA GLY A 309 -14.47 27.76 1.47
C GLY A 309 -15.27 28.59 0.46
N THR A 310 -16.48 29.05 0.85
CA THR A 310 -17.29 29.94 0.00
C THR A 310 -16.66 31.33 -0.10
N LEU A 311 -16.09 31.84 0.99
CA LEU A 311 -15.34 33.11 1.00
C LEU A 311 -14.14 33.05 0.04
N VAL A 312 -13.37 31.96 0.08
CA VAL A 312 -12.23 31.75 -0.83
C VAL A 312 -12.70 31.75 -2.29
N ARG A 313 -13.75 30.99 -2.64
CA ARG A 313 -14.31 30.95 -4.00
C ARG A 313 -14.79 32.32 -4.49
N GLN A 314 -15.49 33.06 -3.64
CA GLN A 314 -16.02 34.38 -3.99
C GLN A 314 -14.89 35.38 -4.29
N VAL A 315 -13.82 35.34 -3.49
CA VAL A 315 -12.64 36.18 -3.69
C VAL A 315 -11.89 35.77 -4.95
N GLY A 316 -11.65 34.47 -5.16
CA GLY A 316 -11.00 33.95 -6.37
C GLY A 316 -11.69 34.39 -7.67
N ARG A 317 -13.03 34.36 -7.72
CA ARG A 317 -13.83 34.82 -8.88
C ARG A 317 -13.73 36.33 -9.15
N ARG A 318 -13.34 37.13 -8.15
CA ARG A 318 -13.22 38.58 -8.25
C ARG A 318 -11.82 39.06 -8.63
N ILE A 319 -10.84 38.15 -8.69
CA ILE A 319 -9.48 38.47 -9.12
C ILE A 319 -9.46 38.49 -10.66
N PRO A 320 -9.12 39.63 -11.31
CA PRO A 320 -9.05 39.72 -12.77
C PRO A 320 -8.09 38.70 -13.36
N GLU A 321 -8.40 38.06 -14.50
CA GLU A 321 -7.52 37.06 -15.14
C GLU A 321 -6.13 37.59 -15.45
N SER A 322 -6.01 38.89 -15.76
CA SER A 322 -4.74 39.58 -16.00
C SER A 322 -3.83 39.66 -14.78
N GLN A 323 -4.35 39.46 -13.57
CA GLN A 323 -3.52 39.40 -12.37
C GLN A 323 -2.77 38.07 -12.32
N THR A 324 -1.44 38.16 -12.38
CA THR A 324 -0.51 37.04 -12.16
C THR A 324 0.07 37.10 -10.75
N GLY A 325 0.75 36.03 -10.32
CA GLY A 325 1.32 35.90 -8.98
C GLY A 325 0.76 34.71 -8.19
N GLU A 326 1.46 34.36 -7.12
CA GLU A 326 1.19 33.24 -6.24
C GLU A 326 -0.11 33.43 -5.44
N CYS A 327 -0.45 34.66 -5.02
CA CYS A 327 -1.74 34.92 -4.38
C CYS A 327 -2.92 34.61 -5.32
N ALA A 328 -2.81 35.02 -6.59
CA ALA A 328 -3.83 34.74 -7.59
C ALA A 328 -3.86 33.23 -7.93
N ALA A 329 -2.71 32.57 -8.03
CA ALA A 329 -2.62 31.14 -8.28
C ALA A 329 -3.31 30.31 -7.16
N ILE A 330 -3.02 30.60 -5.89
CA ILE A 330 -3.63 29.92 -4.73
C ILE A 330 -5.15 30.08 -4.72
N LEU A 331 -5.65 31.29 -5.04
CA LEU A 331 -7.08 31.60 -4.99
C LEU A 331 -7.85 31.08 -6.21
N ARG A 332 -7.16 30.80 -7.32
CA ARG A 332 -7.71 30.15 -8.51
C ARG A 332 -7.54 28.63 -8.49
N ASP A 333 -6.72 28.08 -7.59
CA ASP A 333 -6.59 26.64 -7.41
C ASP A 333 -7.92 26.06 -6.88
N HIS A 334 -8.71 25.53 -7.82
CA HIS A 334 -9.99 24.92 -7.55
C HIS A 334 -9.85 23.63 -6.74
N GLN A 335 -8.77 22.86 -6.94
CA GLN A 335 -8.52 21.65 -6.18
C GLN A 335 -8.20 21.97 -4.73
N LEU A 336 -7.36 22.98 -4.47
CA LEU A 336 -7.05 23.45 -3.12
C LEU A 336 -8.29 24.02 -2.43
N THR A 337 -9.10 24.79 -3.16
CA THR A 337 -10.34 25.37 -2.62
C THR A 337 -11.36 24.27 -2.29
N GLN A 338 -11.46 23.24 -3.13
CA GLN A 338 -12.32 22.08 -2.89
C GLN A 338 -11.83 21.26 -1.70
N PHE A 339 -10.53 20.98 -1.64
CA PHE A 339 -9.87 20.33 -0.50
C PHE A 339 -10.15 21.08 0.81
N TYR A 340 -10.04 22.41 0.79
CA TYR A 340 -10.36 23.26 1.93
C TYR A 340 -11.84 23.20 2.35
N ALA A 341 -12.75 23.21 1.38
CA ALA A 341 -14.18 23.08 1.65
C ALA A 341 -14.53 21.70 2.21
N ASP A 342 -13.89 20.64 1.70
CA ASP A 342 -14.14 19.26 2.09
C ASP A 342 -13.65 18.98 3.51
N ALA A 343 -12.43 19.37 3.85
CA ALA A 343 -11.87 19.19 5.19
C ALA A 343 -12.65 19.94 6.28
N ALA A 344 -13.45 20.95 5.92
CA ALA A 344 -14.38 21.62 6.83
C ALA A 344 -15.66 20.82 7.10
N THR A 345 -15.84 19.67 6.45
CA THR A 345 -17.01 18.81 6.59
C THR A 345 -16.65 17.47 7.19
N HIS A 346 -17.52 16.98 8.06
CA HIS A 346 -17.35 15.68 8.67
C HIS A 346 -17.50 14.53 7.63
N THR A 347 -18.13 14.79 6.49
CA THR A 347 -18.21 13.86 5.36
C THR A 347 -16.85 13.57 4.72
N ALA A 348 -15.85 14.45 4.88
CA ALA A 348 -14.49 14.16 4.41
C ALA A 348 -13.84 12.99 5.15
N HIS A 349 -14.25 12.71 6.39
CA HIS A 349 -13.83 11.51 7.11
C HIS A 349 -14.35 10.25 6.43
N LEU A 350 -15.58 10.28 5.90
CA LEU A 350 -16.28 9.09 5.39
C LEU A 350 -16.00 8.76 3.91
N ARG A 351 -15.14 9.52 3.22
CA ARG A 351 -14.83 9.26 1.80
C ARG A 351 -13.86 8.09 1.67
N GLU A 352 -14.25 7.08 0.91
CA GLU A 352 -13.44 5.89 0.63
C GLU A 352 -12.16 6.21 -0.17
N GLN A 353 -12.26 7.11 -1.15
CA GLN A 353 -11.10 7.51 -1.97
C GLN A 353 -10.46 8.80 -1.45
N ARG A 354 -9.13 8.82 -1.39
CA ARG A 354 -8.39 10.08 -1.22
C ARG A 354 -8.47 10.84 -2.54
N PRO A 355 -9.03 12.05 -2.58
CA PRO A 355 -8.87 12.89 -3.76
C PRO A 355 -7.37 13.13 -3.99
N HIS A 356 -6.93 13.22 -5.25
CA HIS A 356 -5.57 13.66 -5.56
C HIS A 356 -5.26 14.94 -4.82
N LEU A 357 -4.07 15.00 -4.21
CA LEU A 357 -3.66 16.20 -3.49
C LEU A 357 -3.51 17.37 -4.47
N PRO A 358 -3.98 18.58 -4.12
CA PRO A 358 -3.75 19.75 -4.96
C PRO A 358 -2.26 19.95 -5.19
N THR A 359 -1.85 20.30 -6.41
CA THR A 359 -0.44 20.58 -6.74
C THR A 359 0.19 21.59 -5.79
N THR A 360 -0.57 22.62 -5.38
CA THR A 360 -0.12 23.59 -4.38
C THR A 360 0.29 22.94 -3.06
N VAL A 361 -0.42 21.91 -2.59
CA VAL A 361 -0.07 21.20 -1.35
C VAL A 361 1.23 20.40 -1.53
N ILE A 362 1.39 19.75 -2.70
CA ILE A 362 2.58 18.97 -3.05
C ILE A 362 3.81 19.89 -3.08
N ASP A 363 3.76 20.97 -3.86
CA ASP A 363 4.87 21.92 -3.98
C ASP A 363 5.26 22.52 -2.63
N GLN A 364 4.27 22.84 -1.78
CA GLN A 364 4.55 23.40 -0.46
C GLN A 364 5.13 22.37 0.51
N ALA A 365 4.82 21.08 0.37
CA ALA A 365 5.45 20.03 1.16
C ALA A 365 6.95 19.97 0.84
N GLU A 366 7.31 19.92 -0.45
CA GLU A 366 8.72 19.87 -0.88
C GLU A 366 9.53 21.11 -0.46
N VAL A 367 8.93 22.29 -0.48
CA VAL A 367 9.57 23.53 0.00
C VAL A 367 9.79 23.48 1.51
N TRP A 368 8.80 23.00 2.28
CA TRP A 368 8.90 22.89 3.73
C TRP A 368 9.96 21.88 4.15
N GLU A 369 9.98 20.69 3.54
CA GLU A 369 10.89 19.60 3.92
C GLU A 369 12.37 19.95 3.76
N ARG A 370 12.71 20.83 2.81
CA ARG A 370 14.10 21.31 2.63
C ARG A 370 14.69 21.98 3.86
N GLY A 371 13.85 22.51 4.76
CA GLY A 371 14.28 23.13 6.01
C GLY A 371 13.67 22.46 7.25
N ASP A 372 13.10 21.26 7.14
CA ASP A 372 12.49 20.58 8.27
C ASP A 372 13.54 19.88 9.14
N LEU A 373 13.40 20.06 10.46
CA LEU A 373 14.33 19.48 11.43
C LEU A 373 14.33 17.95 11.42
N ALA A 374 13.20 17.28 11.17
CA ALA A 374 13.16 15.82 11.23
C ALA A 374 14.03 15.19 10.13
N VAL A 375 14.11 15.83 8.96
CA VAL A 375 14.98 15.40 7.86
C VAL A 375 16.44 15.33 8.31
N ASP A 376 16.93 16.40 8.96
CA ASP A 376 18.32 16.45 9.45
C ASP A 376 18.55 15.49 10.62
N LEU A 377 17.55 15.32 11.50
CA LEU A 377 17.61 14.38 12.62
C LEU A 377 17.71 12.93 12.16
N LEU A 378 16.96 12.55 11.13
CA LEU A 378 17.02 11.21 10.54
C LEU A 378 18.39 10.96 9.90
N LYS A 379 18.87 11.91 9.08
CA LYS A 379 20.21 11.81 8.45
C LYS A 379 21.32 11.65 9.48
N SER A 380 21.31 12.46 10.54
CA SER A 380 22.33 12.40 11.61
C SER A 380 22.36 11.06 12.36
N ARG A 381 21.30 10.25 12.24
CA ARG A 381 21.15 8.92 12.85
C ARG A 381 21.37 7.77 11.86
N GLY A 382 21.83 8.07 10.65
CA GLY A 382 21.97 7.06 9.59
C GLY A 382 20.63 6.49 9.13
N MET A 383 19.54 7.23 9.32
CA MET A 383 18.20 6.84 8.88
C MET A 383 17.80 7.59 7.62
N THR A 384 16.92 6.98 6.85
CA THR A 384 16.40 7.54 5.61
C THR A 384 15.34 8.60 5.87
N PRO A 385 15.50 9.83 5.35
CA PRO A 385 14.49 10.88 5.48
C PRO A 385 13.53 10.91 4.28
N TRP A 386 12.68 9.87 4.11
CA TRP A 386 11.73 9.82 2.98
C TRP A 386 10.88 11.09 2.85
N PRO A 387 10.52 11.53 1.61
CA PRO A 387 9.62 12.67 1.44
C PRO A 387 8.30 12.41 2.14
N VAL A 388 7.67 13.46 2.66
CA VAL A 388 6.44 13.36 3.46
C VAL A 388 5.29 12.84 2.63
N LEU A 389 5.14 13.34 1.40
CA LEU A 389 4.10 12.90 0.48
C LEU A 389 4.55 11.77 -0.45
N GLY A 390 5.77 11.26 -0.27
CA GLY A 390 6.40 10.34 -1.21
C GLY A 390 6.98 11.05 -2.44
N SER A 391 7.65 10.29 -3.31
CA SER A 391 8.29 10.80 -4.54
C SER A 391 7.38 10.82 -5.76
N GLY A 392 6.24 10.11 -5.69
CA GLY A 392 5.39 9.75 -6.83
C GLY A 392 6.01 8.70 -7.76
N ASP A 393 7.26 8.30 -7.54
CA ASP A 393 7.97 7.36 -8.42
C ASP A 393 7.46 5.94 -8.21
N VAL A 394 7.35 5.18 -9.30
CA VAL A 394 6.89 3.79 -9.29
C VAL A 394 7.97 2.90 -9.89
N LEU A 395 8.44 1.92 -9.14
CA LEU A 395 9.33 0.87 -9.64
C LEU A 395 8.51 -0.19 -10.37
N VAL A 396 8.89 -0.52 -11.61
CA VAL A 396 8.28 -1.58 -12.39
C VAL A 396 9.32 -2.66 -12.68
N LEU A 397 9.07 -3.89 -12.27
CA LEU A 397 9.89 -5.05 -12.63
C LEU A 397 9.17 -5.87 -13.70
N MET A 398 9.86 -6.14 -14.81
CA MET A 398 9.30 -6.90 -15.93
C MET A 398 10.35 -7.81 -16.55
N CYS A 399 10.00 -9.08 -16.79
CA CYS A 399 10.88 -10.01 -17.47
C CYS A 399 10.92 -9.75 -18.97
N VAL A 400 12.06 -9.99 -19.63
CA VAL A 400 12.17 -9.93 -21.09
C VAL A 400 12.25 -11.36 -21.65
N GLY A 401 11.21 -11.76 -22.38
CA GLY A 401 11.18 -13.02 -23.12
C GLY A 401 11.97 -12.97 -24.43
N VAL A 402 12.10 -14.10 -25.12
CA VAL A 402 12.73 -14.16 -26.44
C VAL A 402 11.80 -13.52 -27.48
N GLY A 403 12.34 -12.67 -28.37
CA GLY A 403 11.58 -12.03 -29.45
C GLY A 403 10.95 -13.04 -30.43
N ARG A 404 9.93 -12.62 -31.19
CA ARG A 404 9.49 -13.34 -32.40
C ARG A 404 10.42 -12.99 -33.56
N ASP A 405 10.26 -13.64 -34.71
CA ASP A 405 10.78 -13.17 -36.01
C ASP A 405 10.03 -11.89 -36.47
N ASP A 406 9.78 -10.97 -35.54
CA ASP A 406 9.21 -9.64 -35.71
C ASP A 406 10.37 -8.65 -35.59
N ALA A 407 11.16 -8.50 -36.64
CA ALA A 407 12.04 -7.35 -36.76
C ALA A 407 11.16 -6.17 -37.22
N PRO A 408 10.99 -5.05 -36.47
CA PRO A 408 11.82 -4.47 -35.40
C PRO A 408 11.25 -4.48 -33.95
N ASP A 409 10.69 -5.60 -33.48
CA ASP A 409 10.09 -5.83 -32.16
C ASP A 409 8.95 -4.86 -31.81
N VAL A 410 8.04 -4.68 -32.79
CA VAL A 410 6.89 -3.77 -32.65
C VAL A 410 6.01 -4.19 -31.48
N GLN A 411 5.78 -5.49 -31.31
CA GLN A 411 4.96 -6.03 -30.24
C GLN A 411 5.58 -5.79 -28.85
N GLY A 412 6.91 -5.98 -28.70
CA GLY A 412 7.60 -5.70 -27.44
C GLY A 412 7.52 -4.23 -27.05
N LYS A 413 7.70 -3.32 -28.03
CA LYS A 413 7.55 -1.87 -27.84
C LYS A 413 6.13 -1.49 -27.41
N GLN A 414 5.11 -1.98 -28.12
CA GLN A 414 3.71 -1.70 -27.79
C GLN A 414 3.36 -2.19 -26.38
N ALA A 415 3.84 -3.37 -25.99
CA ALA A 415 3.63 -3.90 -24.65
C ALA A 415 4.25 -3.01 -23.56
N LEU A 416 5.47 -2.49 -23.78
CA LEU A 416 6.10 -1.55 -22.85
C LEU A 416 5.35 -0.23 -22.74
N LEU A 417 4.84 0.32 -23.84
CA LEU A 417 4.00 1.53 -23.78
C LEU A 417 2.76 1.28 -22.94
N GLN A 418 2.09 0.14 -23.13
CA GLN A 418 0.94 -0.21 -22.31
C GLN A 418 1.31 -0.29 -20.82
N VAL A 419 2.51 -0.78 -20.47
CA VAL A 419 2.99 -0.83 -19.07
C VAL A 419 3.13 0.57 -18.52
N ILE A 420 3.83 1.43 -19.24
CA ILE A 420 4.10 2.81 -18.81
C ILE A 420 2.79 3.57 -18.67
N ASP A 421 1.94 3.54 -19.71
CA ASP A 421 0.66 4.24 -19.72
C ASP A 421 -0.26 3.75 -18.59
N TRP A 422 -0.28 2.44 -18.34
CA TRP A 422 -1.08 1.87 -17.26
C TRP A 422 -0.61 2.36 -15.89
N VAL A 423 0.71 2.38 -15.64
CA VAL A 423 1.28 2.88 -14.38
C VAL A 423 0.98 4.37 -14.20
N GLU A 424 1.12 5.17 -15.25
CA GLU A 424 0.82 6.61 -15.21
C GLU A 424 -0.65 6.89 -14.86
N GLN A 425 -1.58 6.05 -15.31
CA GLN A 425 -3.01 6.18 -15.02
C GLN A 425 -3.41 5.73 -13.61
N HIS A 426 -2.61 4.89 -12.94
CA HIS A 426 -2.99 4.24 -11.68
C HIS A 426 -2.10 4.61 -10.48
N ARG A 427 -1.23 5.60 -10.63
CA ARG A 427 -0.44 6.18 -9.54
C ARG A 427 -1.23 7.24 -8.77
N ASP A 428 -0.97 7.36 -7.48
CA ASP A 428 -1.67 8.31 -6.61
C ASP A 428 -1.14 9.75 -6.77
N ASN A 429 0.16 9.89 -7.06
CA ASN A 429 0.89 11.15 -7.18
C ASN A 429 1.66 11.22 -8.50
N PRO A 430 1.88 12.43 -9.06
CA PRO A 430 2.76 12.60 -10.22
C PRO A 430 4.22 12.27 -9.84
N GLY A 431 4.87 11.41 -10.64
CA GLY A 431 6.28 11.05 -10.48
C GLY A 431 6.84 10.39 -11.73
N ARG A 432 7.91 9.60 -11.61
CA ARG A 432 8.54 8.89 -12.74
C ARG A 432 8.24 7.40 -12.68
N VAL A 433 8.05 6.80 -13.86
CA VAL A 433 8.06 5.34 -14.01
C VAL A 433 9.53 4.89 -14.09
N ARG A 434 9.95 4.05 -13.14
CA ARG A 434 11.30 3.47 -13.06
C ARG A 434 11.21 2.01 -13.50
N LEU A 435 11.50 1.72 -14.76
CA LEU A 435 11.35 0.39 -15.34
C LEU A 435 12.67 -0.39 -15.26
N ARG A 436 12.62 -1.62 -14.76
CA ARG A 436 13.75 -2.56 -14.77
C ARG A 436 13.39 -3.80 -15.58
N LEU A 437 14.08 -3.96 -16.69
CA LEU A 437 13.91 -5.07 -17.63
C LEU A 437 14.84 -6.20 -17.23
N LEU A 438 14.26 -7.30 -16.74
CA LEU A 438 15.00 -8.46 -16.23
C LEU A 438 15.30 -9.42 -17.37
N ALA A 439 16.57 -9.65 -17.66
CA ALA A 439 17.00 -10.37 -18.85
C ALA A 439 17.88 -11.58 -18.50
N SER A 440 17.69 -12.66 -19.24
CA SER A 440 18.64 -13.79 -19.29
C SER A 440 19.75 -13.49 -20.29
N ALA A 441 20.81 -14.30 -20.31
CA ALA A 441 21.85 -14.22 -21.36
C ALA A 441 21.29 -14.24 -22.79
N GLU A 442 20.22 -15.01 -23.04
CA GLU A 442 19.55 -15.08 -24.35
C GLU A 442 18.75 -13.82 -24.71
N THR A 443 18.36 -13.01 -23.71
CA THR A 443 17.43 -11.89 -23.89
C THR A 443 18.03 -10.52 -23.58
N THR A 444 19.29 -10.45 -23.15
CA THR A 444 20.00 -9.19 -22.82
C THR A 444 19.99 -8.19 -23.97
N ALA A 445 20.42 -8.58 -25.17
CA ALA A 445 20.47 -7.66 -26.32
C ALA A 445 19.08 -7.09 -26.69
N ARG A 446 18.03 -7.91 -26.55
CA ARG A 446 16.65 -7.46 -26.75
C ARG A 446 16.22 -6.49 -25.66
N ALA A 447 16.53 -6.79 -24.40
CA ALA A 447 16.22 -5.94 -23.26
C ALA A 447 16.90 -4.57 -23.38
N GLU A 448 18.16 -4.52 -23.80
CA GLU A 448 18.91 -3.28 -24.03
C GLU A 448 18.29 -2.43 -25.16
N ALA A 449 17.89 -3.07 -26.26
CA ALA A 449 17.20 -2.39 -27.36
C ALA A 449 15.85 -1.80 -26.92
N LEU A 450 15.08 -2.57 -26.13
CA LEU A 450 13.80 -2.12 -25.57
C LEU A 450 13.98 -1.01 -24.53
N ALA A 451 15.01 -1.10 -23.68
CA ALA A 451 15.35 -0.08 -22.68
C ALA A 451 15.73 1.24 -23.35
N THR A 452 16.57 1.18 -24.39
CA THR A 452 16.98 2.35 -25.19
C THR A 452 15.78 3.03 -25.85
N TRP A 453 14.78 2.27 -26.28
CA TRP A 453 13.57 2.84 -26.84
C TRP A 453 12.65 3.46 -25.77
N ALA A 454 12.47 2.76 -24.65
CA ALA A 454 11.59 3.18 -23.55
C ALA A 454 12.14 4.35 -22.72
N CYS A 455 13.45 4.63 -22.78
CA CYS A 455 14.09 5.71 -22.02
C CYS A 455 13.51 7.11 -22.31
N THR A 456 12.86 7.27 -23.46
CA THR A 456 12.17 8.51 -23.85
C THR A 456 10.87 8.77 -23.07
N ARG A 457 10.34 7.76 -22.38
CA ARG A 457 9.06 7.78 -21.65
C ARG A 457 9.19 7.42 -20.17
N ALA A 458 10.14 6.55 -19.82
CA ALA A 458 10.36 6.07 -18.45
C ALA A 458 11.86 5.92 -18.18
N GLU A 459 12.31 6.09 -16.93
CA GLU A 459 13.70 5.75 -16.59
C GLU A 459 13.85 4.23 -16.63
N THR A 460 14.50 3.74 -17.68
CA THR A 460 14.54 2.31 -17.99
C THR A 460 15.97 1.79 -17.95
N GLU A 461 16.18 0.69 -17.24
CA GLU A 461 17.47 -0.01 -17.19
C GLU A 461 17.26 -1.51 -17.39
N THR A 462 18.30 -2.17 -17.92
CA THR A 462 18.34 -3.63 -18.03
C THR A 462 19.07 -4.21 -16.82
N VAL A 463 18.53 -5.28 -16.25
CA VAL A 463 19.15 -6.06 -15.18
C VAL A 463 19.41 -7.47 -15.72
N GLY A 464 20.68 -7.79 -15.92
CA GLY A 464 21.11 -9.09 -16.43
C GLY A 464 22.52 -9.04 -17.03
N PRO A 465 23.01 -10.18 -17.56
CA PRO A 465 22.29 -11.45 -17.71
C PRO A 465 22.10 -12.18 -16.38
N LEU A 466 20.85 -12.53 -16.06
CA LEU A 466 20.48 -13.27 -14.85
C LEU A 466 20.59 -14.79 -15.05
N PRO A 467 20.99 -15.55 -14.03
CA PRO A 467 20.99 -17.01 -14.07
C PRO A 467 19.55 -17.54 -14.14
N VAL A 468 19.29 -18.49 -15.04
CA VAL A 468 17.94 -19.07 -15.22
C VAL A 468 17.69 -20.26 -14.28
N ALA A 469 18.74 -21.00 -13.94
CA ALA A 469 18.65 -22.22 -13.14
C ALA A 469 18.70 -21.97 -11.62
N ASP A 470 19.26 -20.84 -11.19
CA ASP A 470 19.45 -20.51 -9.77
C ASP A 470 18.60 -19.29 -9.41
N VAL A 471 17.41 -19.55 -8.88
CA VAL A 471 16.40 -18.52 -8.56
C VAL A 471 16.84 -17.65 -7.39
N ALA A 472 17.51 -18.23 -6.39
CA ALA A 472 18.02 -17.48 -5.25
C ALA A 472 19.09 -16.48 -5.71
N ARG A 473 20.07 -16.95 -6.49
CA ARG A 473 21.10 -16.08 -7.05
C ARG A 473 20.55 -15.02 -8.00
N ALA A 474 19.57 -15.37 -8.85
CA ALA A 474 18.90 -14.38 -9.69
C ALA A 474 18.18 -13.33 -8.85
N GLY A 475 17.53 -13.73 -7.76
CA GLY A 475 16.89 -12.82 -6.80
C GLY A 475 17.90 -11.86 -6.17
N ASP A 476 19.05 -12.38 -5.72
CA ASP A 476 20.14 -11.58 -5.14
C ASP A 476 20.75 -10.60 -6.14
N GLU A 477 20.92 -11.02 -7.40
CA GLU A 477 21.44 -10.15 -8.47
C GLU A 477 20.44 -9.02 -8.80
N ILE A 478 19.13 -9.33 -8.85
CA ILE A 478 18.09 -8.29 -8.99
C ILE A 478 18.14 -7.35 -7.79
N HIS A 479 18.15 -7.86 -6.57
CA HIS A 479 18.17 -7.04 -5.36
C HIS A 479 19.39 -6.12 -5.34
N ARG A 480 20.58 -6.66 -5.62
CA ARG A 480 21.84 -5.89 -5.71
C ARG A 480 21.77 -4.80 -6.78
N ALA A 481 21.16 -5.08 -7.94
CA ALA A 481 20.97 -4.08 -8.98
C ALA A 481 20.04 -2.94 -8.50
N LEU A 482 18.98 -3.27 -7.76
CA LEU A 482 18.09 -2.26 -7.18
C LEU A 482 18.79 -1.42 -6.11
N GLU A 483 19.66 -2.03 -5.30
CA GLU A 483 20.49 -1.32 -4.32
C GLU A 483 21.56 -0.42 -4.95
N ALA A 484 22.12 -0.84 -6.09
CA ALA A 484 23.16 -0.10 -6.80
C ALA A 484 22.68 1.26 -7.33
N ALA A 485 21.37 1.46 -7.49
CA ALA A 485 20.76 2.75 -7.84
C ALA A 485 20.97 3.85 -6.77
N GLY A 486 21.65 3.53 -5.67
CA GLY A 486 22.15 4.48 -4.69
C GLY A 486 21.34 4.44 -3.39
N PRO A 487 21.92 4.97 -2.29
CA PRO A 487 21.24 5.04 -1.01
C PRO A 487 19.98 5.90 -1.12
N PRO A 488 18.97 5.67 -0.27
CA PRO A 488 17.77 6.47 -0.31
C PRO A 488 18.13 7.92 0.02
N THR A 489 17.67 8.83 -0.83
CA THR A 489 17.98 10.25 -0.68
C THR A 489 16.83 10.99 0.00
N GLY A 490 15.64 10.37 0.00
CA GLY A 490 14.44 10.98 0.50
C GLY A 490 13.92 12.12 -0.39
N ARG A 491 14.23 12.11 -1.70
CA ARG A 491 13.88 13.21 -2.63
C ARG A 491 13.20 12.69 -3.89
N SER A 492 12.16 13.40 -4.33
CA SER A 492 11.51 13.18 -5.63
C SER A 492 12.53 13.29 -6.77
N GLY A 493 12.46 12.36 -7.73
CA GLY A 493 13.37 12.36 -8.88
C GLY A 493 14.82 12.00 -8.57
N SER A 494 15.12 11.49 -7.37
CA SER A 494 16.44 10.92 -7.09
C SER A 494 16.71 9.69 -7.97
N GLY A 495 17.97 9.32 -8.14
CA GLY A 495 18.32 8.04 -8.78
C GLY A 495 18.00 6.84 -7.90
N SER A 496 17.68 7.03 -6.60
CA SER A 496 17.52 5.93 -5.66
C SER A 496 16.18 5.24 -5.80
N LEU A 497 16.23 3.93 -6.04
CA LEU A 497 15.04 3.08 -6.09
C LEU A 497 14.44 2.77 -4.71
N ARG A 498 15.08 3.22 -3.62
CA ARG A 498 14.54 3.11 -2.25
C ARG A 498 13.57 4.24 -1.90
N ASP A 499 13.49 5.27 -2.74
CA ASP A 499 12.59 6.42 -2.58
C ASP A 499 11.25 6.23 -3.31
N VAL A 500 11.04 5.12 -4.02
CA VAL A 500 9.80 4.83 -4.79
C VAL A 500 8.59 4.64 -3.87
N ASP A 501 7.42 5.08 -4.33
CA ASP A 501 6.14 5.00 -3.60
C ASP A 501 5.37 3.72 -3.85
N GLU A 502 5.69 2.99 -4.91
CA GLU A 502 5.06 1.71 -5.22
C GLU A 502 6.03 0.82 -6.01
N THR A 503 5.94 -0.49 -5.78
CA THR A 503 6.58 -1.50 -6.62
C THR A 503 5.51 -2.27 -7.40
N VAL A 504 5.64 -2.35 -8.72
CA VAL A 504 4.74 -3.05 -9.62
C VAL A 504 5.48 -4.22 -10.28
N LEU A 505 4.93 -5.42 -10.14
CA LEU A 505 5.43 -6.63 -10.79
C LEU A 505 4.58 -6.95 -12.02
N ILE A 506 5.23 -7.10 -13.17
CA ILE A 506 4.57 -7.51 -14.41
C ILE A 506 4.74 -9.02 -14.58
N ILE A 507 3.70 -9.81 -14.31
CA ILE A 507 3.66 -11.23 -14.69
C ILE A 507 3.50 -11.29 -16.20
N ASN A 508 4.57 -11.65 -16.89
CA ASN A 508 4.58 -11.79 -18.34
C ASN A 508 5.32 -13.05 -18.78
N PRO A 509 5.21 -13.44 -20.06
CA PRO A 509 5.92 -14.60 -20.59
C PRO A 509 7.44 -14.37 -20.62
N GLY A 510 8.14 -14.85 -19.58
CA GLY A 510 9.60 -14.88 -19.46
C GLY A 510 10.10 -16.29 -19.14
N LYS A 511 11.41 -16.44 -18.94
CA LYS A 511 11.98 -17.69 -18.40
C LYS A 511 11.47 -17.87 -16.96
N PRO A 512 10.85 -19.00 -16.60
CA PRO A 512 10.18 -19.17 -15.30
C PRO A 512 11.08 -18.88 -14.08
N GLY A 513 12.34 -19.30 -14.09
CA GLY A 513 13.29 -19.01 -13.01
C GLY A 513 13.47 -17.50 -12.75
N ILE A 514 13.58 -16.70 -13.81
CA ILE A 514 13.67 -15.23 -13.72
C ILE A 514 12.33 -14.63 -13.25
N GLY A 515 11.20 -15.17 -13.72
CA GLY A 515 9.87 -14.75 -13.26
C GLY A 515 9.67 -14.96 -11.76
N ASN A 516 10.14 -16.09 -11.23
CA ASN A 516 10.09 -16.39 -9.81
C ASN A 516 11.06 -15.52 -9.00
N ALA A 517 12.27 -15.29 -9.50
CA ALA A 517 13.26 -14.39 -8.89
C ALA A 517 12.78 -12.93 -8.85
N MET A 518 12.05 -12.49 -9.88
CA MET A 518 11.40 -11.17 -9.90
C MET A 518 10.35 -11.04 -8.79
N ILE A 519 9.56 -12.10 -8.55
CA ILE A 519 8.55 -12.10 -7.48
C ILE A 519 9.23 -11.97 -6.11
N THR A 520 10.24 -12.79 -5.82
CA THR A 520 10.94 -12.75 -4.51
C THR A 520 11.65 -11.42 -4.30
N ALA A 521 12.43 -10.96 -5.29
CA ALA A 521 13.15 -9.69 -5.21
C ALA A 521 12.18 -8.50 -5.12
N GLY A 522 11.06 -8.54 -5.84
CA GLY A 522 10.03 -7.51 -5.80
C GLY A 522 9.33 -7.39 -4.45
N VAL A 523 8.97 -8.53 -3.84
CA VAL A 523 8.40 -8.56 -2.49
C VAL A 523 9.43 -8.05 -1.47
N ALA A 524 10.66 -8.58 -1.50
CA ALA A 524 11.73 -8.15 -0.61
C ALA A 524 12.04 -6.64 -0.76
N TRP A 525 12.03 -6.12 -1.99
CA TRP A 525 12.22 -4.69 -2.25
C TRP A 525 11.09 -3.84 -1.69
N SER A 526 9.82 -4.26 -1.86
CA SER A 526 8.69 -3.53 -1.29
C SER A 526 8.77 -3.40 0.24
N LEU A 527 9.27 -4.43 0.91
CA LEU A 527 9.53 -4.41 2.36
C LEU A 527 10.70 -3.50 2.73
N THR A 528 11.76 -3.53 1.92
CA THR A 528 12.98 -2.73 2.11
C THR A 528 12.73 -1.23 1.89
N ALA A 529 12.11 -0.88 0.77
CA ALA A 529 11.69 0.48 0.43
C ALA A 529 10.51 0.95 1.28
N ALA A 530 9.81 0.04 1.96
CA ALA A 530 8.61 0.32 2.74
C ALA A 530 7.46 0.89 1.92
N CYS A 531 7.19 0.32 0.75
CA CYS A 531 6.13 0.76 -0.16
C CYS A 531 5.13 -0.37 -0.45
N PRO A 532 3.88 -0.04 -0.85
CA PRO A 532 2.96 -1.03 -1.40
C PRO A 532 3.53 -1.80 -2.59
N LEU A 533 3.09 -3.06 -2.72
CA LEU A 533 3.38 -3.95 -3.85
C LEU A 533 2.12 -4.13 -4.70
N ARG A 534 2.22 -4.04 -6.02
CA ARG A 534 1.13 -4.31 -6.96
C ARG A 534 1.58 -5.33 -8.01
N VAL A 535 0.65 -6.17 -8.46
CA VAL A 535 0.94 -7.19 -9.46
C VAL A 535 -0.06 -7.06 -10.59
N VAL A 536 0.44 -7.04 -11.82
CA VAL A 536 -0.37 -7.01 -13.05
C VAL A 536 0.13 -8.05 -14.03
N GLU A 537 -0.72 -8.47 -14.94
CA GLU A 537 -0.37 -9.42 -15.99
C GLU A 537 -0.34 -8.73 -17.34
N LEU A 538 0.73 -9.00 -18.09
CA LEU A 538 0.87 -8.60 -19.47
C LEU A 538 0.67 -9.83 -20.34
N THR A 539 -0.47 -9.85 -21.05
CA THR A 539 -0.83 -10.93 -21.96
C THR A 539 -0.28 -10.67 -23.36
N ARG A 540 -0.06 -11.72 -24.14
CA ARG A 540 0.51 -11.62 -25.50
C ARG A 540 -0.44 -10.97 -26.51
N ASP A 541 -1.75 -11.18 -26.35
CA ASP A 541 -2.75 -10.87 -27.39
C ASP A 541 -3.76 -9.77 -26.98
N GLN A 542 -3.85 -9.43 -25.68
CA GLN A 542 -4.87 -8.50 -25.16
C GLN A 542 -4.29 -7.33 -24.35
N GLY A 543 -2.96 -7.18 -24.35
CA GLY A 543 -2.24 -6.13 -23.62
C GLY A 543 -2.22 -6.34 -22.11
N ILE A 544 -2.11 -5.24 -21.35
CA ILE A 544 -2.09 -5.27 -19.89
C ILE A 544 -3.48 -5.36 -19.33
N ARG A 545 -3.66 -6.33 -18.44
CA ARG A 545 -4.86 -6.45 -17.64
C ARG A 545 -4.46 -6.69 -16.19
N PRO A 546 -5.17 -6.08 -15.23
CA PRO A 546 -5.05 -6.52 -13.84
C PRO A 546 -5.41 -8.02 -13.76
N VAL A 547 -4.62 -8.79 -13.01
CA VAL A 547 -4.92 -10.20 -12.69
C VAL A 547 -6.14 -10.20 -11.77
N ALA A 548 -7.34 -10.27 -12.38
CA ALA A 548 -8.66 -10.13 -11.74
C ALA A 548 -8.82 -8.85 -10.87
N ARG A 549 -10.04 -8.62 -10.38
CA ARG A 549 -10.36 -7.43 -9.56
C ARG A 549 -9.54 -7.32 -8.27
N ASP A 550 -8.99 -8.42 -7.73
CA ASP A 550 -8.13 -8.41 -6.52
C ASP A 550 -7.02 -9.49 -6.48
N ALA A 551 -6.86 -10.36 -7.49
CA ALA A 551 -5.86 -11.43 -7.44
C ALA A 551 -4.41 -10.93 -7.57
N GLY A 552 -4.21 -9.73 -8.13
CA GLY A 552 -2.93 -9.01 -8.10
C GLY A 552 -2.42 -8.64 -6.69
N ARG A 553 -3.21 -8.85 -5.64
CA ARG A 553 -2.81 -8.63 -4.25
C ARG A 553 -2.33 -9.90 -3.55
N VAL A 554 -2.53 -11.08 -4.12
CA VAL A 554 -2.25 -12.36 -3.43
C VAL A 554 -0.76 -12.51 -3.09
N LEU A 555 0.16 -12.03 -3.93
CA LEU A 555 1.60 -12.09 -3.64
C LEU A 555 2.01 -11.28 -2.39
N ARG A 556 1.16 -10.39 -1.88
CA ARG A 556 1.39 -9.68 -0.60
C ARG A 556 1.34 -10.61 0.62
N ARG A 557 0.80 -11.83 0.45
CA ARG A 557 0.87 -12.89 1.47
C ARG A 557 2.30 -13.38 1.73
N LEU A 558 3.22 -13.16 0.80
CA LEU A 558 4.62 -13.58 0.93
C LEU A 558 5.43 -12.68 1.90
N GLY A 559 4.85 -11.62 2.47
CA GLY A 559 5.57 -10.82 3.47
C GLY A 559 4.90 -9.53 3.94
N PRO A 560 4.29 -8.71 3.08
CA PRO A 560 3.68 -7.44 3.50
C PRO A 560 2.51 -7.56 4.50
N ASP A 561 1.68 -8.59 4.41
CA ASP A 561 0.41 -8.66 5.18
C ASP A 561 0.56 -8.58 6.72
N PRO A 562 1.44 -9.34 7.38
CA PRO A 562 1.59 -9.29 8.84
C PRO A 562 2.06 -7.91 9.31
N LEU A 563 2.94 -7.28 8.52
CA LEU A 563 3.45 -5.95 8.77
C LEU A 563 2.35 -4.88 8.63
N LEU A 564 1.54 -4.96 7.58
CA LEU A 564 0.41 -4.06 7.38
C LEU A 564 -0.65 -4.22 8.48
N ALA A 565 -0.92 -5.45 8.94
CA ALA A 565 -1.81 -5.71 10.07
C ALA A 565 -1.27 -5.08 11.37
N GLU A 566 0.04 -5.19 11.63
CA GLU A 566 0.67 -4.58 12.78
C GLU A 566 0.58 -3.04 12.73
N LEU A 567 0.91 -2.43 11.59
CA LEU A 567 0.80 -0.98 11.37
C LEU A 567 -0.65 -0.49 11.50
N ALA A 568 -1.62 -1.25 10.99
CA ALA A 568 -3.04 -0.93 11.16
C ALA A 568 -3.45 -1.00 12.64
N GLY A 569 -2.93 -1.97 13.38
CA GLY A 569 -3.09 -2.06 14.83
C GLY A 569 -2.50 -0.86 15.57
N CYS A 570 -1.35 -0.35 15.12
CA CYS A 570 -0.76 0.89 15.63
C CYS A 570 -1.67 2.10 15.41
N ALA A 571 -2.21 2.28 14.20
CA ALA A 571 -3.15 3.34 13.89
C ALA A 571 -4.46 3.23 14.72
N LEU A 572 -4.99 2.02 14.89
CA LEU A 572 -6.20 1.77 15.69
C LEU A 572 -6.06 2.17 17.17
N ARG A 573 -4.89 1.98 17.78
CA ARG A 573 -4.64 2.41 19.17
C ARG A 573 -4.75 3.93 19.37
N ARG A 574 -4.68 4.69 18.27
CA ARG A 574 -4.87 6.15 18.24
C ARG A 574 -6.27 6.56 17.76
N LEU A 575 -7.16 5.59 17.52
CA LEU A 575 -8.45 5.76 16.83
C LEU A 575 -8.31 6.39 15.43
N ASP A 576 -7.17 6.16 14.77
CA ASP A 576 -6.92 6.58 13.38
C ASP A 576 -7.40 5.49 12.40
N LEU A 577 -8.72 5.38 12.31
CA LEU A 577 -9.41 4.31 11.58
C LEU A 577 -9.18 4.41 10.07
N ARG A 578 -8.99 5.62 9.54
CA ARG A 578 -8.75 5.85 8.10
C ARG A 578 -7.37 5.40 7.66
N THR A 579 -6.34 5.69 8.47
CA THR A 579 -4.99 5.17 8.21
C THR A 579 -4.97 3.65 8.33
N ALA A 580 -5.60 3.08 9.36
CA ALA A 580 -5.72 1.63 9.51
C ALA A 580 -6.39 0.99 8.28
N TRP A 581 -7.52 1.55 7.82
CA TRP A 581 -8.24 1.07 6.64
C TRP A 581 -7.38 1.16 5.36
N THR A 582 -6.63 2.26 5.20
CA THR A 582 -5.73 2.47 4.05
C THR A 582 -4.62 1.41 4.03
N LEU A 583 -3.95 1.21 5.18
CA LEU A 583 -2.89 0.21 5.34
C LEU A 583 -3.37 -1.20 5.01
N LEU A 584 -4.55 -1.59 5.51
CA LEU A 584 -5.14 -2.89 5.20
C LEU A 584 -5.46 -3.05 3.71
N GLY A 585 -5.85 -1.97 3.03
CA GLY A 585 -6.07 -1.96 1.57
C GLY A 585 -4.82 -2.18 0.73
N HIS A 586 -3.63 -1.94 1.31
CA HIS A 586 -2.35 -2.27 0.69
C HIS A 586 -1.94 -3.74 0.90
N GLY A 587 -2.73 -4.54 1.62
CA GLY A 587 -2.50 -5.97 1.86
C GLY A 587 -3.20 -6.89 0.86
N SER A 588 -3.11 -8.21 1.07
CA SER A 588 -3.86 -9.20 0.29
C SER A 588 -5.34 -9.25 0.68
N SER A 589 -6.13 -10.02 -0.08
CA SER A 589 -7.54 -10.32 0.22
C SER A 589 -7.77 -10.89 1.61
N ALA A 590 -6.74 -11.47 2.24
CA ALA A 590 -6.84 -12.00 3.60
C ALA A 590 -7.12 -10.92 4.65
N LEU A 591 -6.81 -9.66 4.37
CA LEU A 591 -7.03 -8.51 5.25
C LEU A 591 -8.37 -7.81 4.99
N ASP A 592 -9.09 -8.15 3.92
CA ASP A 592 -10.36 -7.50 3.55
C ASP A 592 -11.43 -7.62 4.65
N PRO A 593 -11.66 -8.79 5.31
CA PRO A 593 -12.66 -8.87 6.39
C PRO A 593 -12.35 -7.95 7.58
N ILE A 594 -11.06 -7.79 7.89
CA ILE A 594 -10.62 -6.89 8.96
C ILE A 594 -10.78 -5.45 8.50
N ARG A 595 -10.44 -5.15 7.24
CA ARG A 595 -10.62 -3.83 6.63
C ARG A 595 -12.07 -3.40 6.61
N GLU A 596 -12.99 -4.29 6.28
CA GLU A 596 -14.45 -4.07 6.34
C GLU A 596 -14.91 -3.79 7.78
N SER A 597 -14.35 -4.52 8.75
CA SER A 597 -14.65 -4.29 10.17
C SER A 597 -14.11 -2.94 10.67
N VAL A 598 -12.93 -2.52 10.21
CA VAL A 598 -12.37 -1.18 10.45
C VAL A 598 -13.25 -0.11 9.78
N ASP A 599 -13.72 -0.34 8.56
CA ASP A 599 -14.63 0.59 7.88
C ASP A 599 -15.97 0.73 8.60
N SER A 600 -16.54 -0.37 9.08
CA SER A 600 -17.75 -0.33 9.91
C SER A 600 -17.52 0.48 11.19
N LEU A 601 -16.40 0.24 11.87
CA LEU A 601 -16.05 1.00 13.08
C LEU A 601 -15.82 2.50 12.77
N HIS A 602 -15.24 2.79 11.61
CA HIS A 602 -15.02 4.14 11.12
C HIS A 602 -16.35 4.87 10.86
N ARG A 603 -17.31 4.20 10.22
CA ARG A 603 -18.67 4.71 10.05
C ARG A 603 -19.39 4.87 11.40
N ASP A 604 -19.25 3.94 12.33
CA ASP A 604 -19.85 4.07 13.67
C ASP A 604 -19.32 5.32 14.41
N LEU A 605 -18.02 5.60 14.29
CA LEU A 605 -17.37 6.76 14.91
C LEU A 605 -17.78 8.10 14.26
N TYR A 606 -18.06 8.10 12.95
CA TYR A 606 -18.11 9.34 12.17
C TYR A 606 -19.40 9.61 11.38
N ALA A 607 -20.27 8.63 11.14
CA ALA A 607 -21.50 8.82 10.37
C ALA A 607 -22.58 9.61 11.15
N GLY A 608 -23.45 10.33 10.44
CA GLY A 608 -24.66 10.89 11.05
C GLY A 608 -25.68 9.79 11.37
N THR A 609 -26.53 10.00 12.38
CA THR A 609 -27.63 9.09 12.72
C THR A 609 -28.82 9.85 13.29
N ASP A 610 -30.01 9.26 13.19
CA ASP A 610 -31.21 9.74 13.89
C ASP A 610 -31.16 9.41 15.40
N ARG A 611 -30.40 8.39 15.80
CA ARG A 611 -30.20 7.99 17.21
C ARG A 611 -29.03 8.74 17.86
N ARG A 612 -29.07 10.07 17.78
CA ARG A 612 -27.94 10.96 18.13
C ARG A 612 -27.38 10.75 19.53
N TYR A 613 -28.23 10.65 20.54
CA TYR A 613 -27.79 10.47 21.93
C TYR A 613 -27.14 9.11 22.18
N GLU A 614 -27.67 8.04 21.56
CA GLU A 614 -27.11 6.68 21.67
C GLU A 614 -25.70 6.64 21.07
N SER A 615 -25.54 7.10 19.83
CA SER A 615 -24.22 7.16 19.19
C SER A 615 -23.25 8.08 19.92
N ALA A 616 -23.72 9.17 20.52
CA ALA A 616 -22.86 10.05 21.32
C ALA A 616 -22.25 9.29 22.51
N ARG A 617 -23.07 8.54 23.24
CA ARG A 617 -22.62 7.72 24.39
C ARG A 617 -21.63 6.66 23.96
N GLN A 618 -21.92 5.93 22.89
CA GLN A 618 -21.04 4.89 22.37
C GLN A 618 -19.67 5.46 21.94
N ARG A 619 -19.65 6.60 21.25
CA ARG A 619 -18.41 7.29 20.83
C ARG A 619 -17.58 7.77 22.01
N LEU A 620 -18.21 8.44 22.97
CA LEU A 620 -17.51 8.92 24.18
C LEU A 620 -16.97 7.76 25.03
N THR A 621 -17.74 6.66 25.14
CA THR A 621 -17.31 5.44 25.83
C THR A 621 -16.09 4.81 25.16
N LEU A 622 -16.09 4.68 23.82
CA LEU A 622 -14.93 4.22 23.06
C LEU A 622 -13.71 5.09 23.35
N ILE A 623 -13.85 6.41 23.22
CA ILE A 623 -12.76 7.37 23.40
C ILE A 623 -12.20 7.31 24.82
N GLY A 624 -13.06 7.29 25.83
CA GLY A 624 -12.66 7.23 27.23
C GLY A 624 -11.92 5.95 27.61
N ARG A 625 -12.17 4.84 26.90
CA ARG A 625 -11.46 3.58 27.12
C ARG A 625 -10.16 3.49 26.33
N VAL A 626 -10.18 3.87 25.05
CA VAL A 626 -9.02 3.69 24.14
C VAL A 626 -7.96 4.78 24.31
N LEU A 627 -8.38 6.03 24.49
CA LEU A 627 -7.48 7.18 24.61
C LEU A 627 -7.30 7.63 26.07
N SER A 628 -7.53 6.72 27.02
CA SER A 628 -7.53 7.00 28.46
C SER A 628 -6.23 7.61 28.99
N ASP A 629 -5.09 7.26 28.39
CA ASP A 629 -3.77 7.79 28.73
C ASP A 629 -3.31 8.95 27.82
N GLN A 630 -4.20 9.41 26.93
CA GLN A 630 -3.94 10.45 25.94
C GLN A 630 -4.96 11.60 26.09
N PRO A 631 -4.84 12.43 27.14
CA PRO A 631 -5.87 13.41 27.51
C PRO A 631 -6.18 14.41 26.40
N TRP A 632 -5.16 14.94 25.70
CA TRP A 632 -5.39 15.88 24.60
C TRP A 632 -6.08 15.25 23.39
N PRO A 633 -5.60 14.12 22.82
CA PRO A 633 -6.35 13.40 21.80
C PRO A 633 -7.77 13.05 22.22
N ALA A 634 -7.97 12.60 23.47
CA ALA A 634 -9.29 12.23 23.98
C ALA A 634 -10.26 13.43 23.99
N CYS A 635 -9.87 14.57 24.57
CA CYS A 635 -10.72 15.77 24.57
C CYS A 635 -10.99 16.28 23.15
N HIS A 636 -9.98 16.27 22.27
CA HIS A 636 -10.14 16.71 20.89
C HIS A 636 -11.15 15.83 20.15
N LEU A 637 -10.90 14.52 20.12
CA LEU A 637 -11.74 13.58 19.39
C LEU A 637 -13.16 13.53 19.97
N ALA A 638 -13.32 13.59 21.29
CA ALA A 638 -14.63 13.57 21.96
C ALA A 638 -15.58 14.67 21.46
N ILE A 639 -15.03 15.84 21.10
CA ILE A 639 -15.82 16.95 20.58
C ILE A 639 -15.99 16.84 19.07
N GLU A 640 -14.92 16.56 18.32
CA GLU A 640 -14.97 16.51 16.85
C GLU A 640 -15.88 15.39 16.31
N VAL A 641 -15.99 14.25 17.00
CA VAL A 641 -16.90 13.15 16.56
C VAL A 641 -18.37 13.44 16.84
N LEU A 642 -18.68 14.47 17.64
CA LEU A 642 -20.05 14.85 17.98
C LEU A 642 -20.55 16.02 17.13
N ARG A 643 -19.68 16.97 16.77
CA ARG A 643 -20.06 18.15 15.98
C ARG A 643 -19.31 18.24 14.64
N PRO A 644 -19.96 18.69 13.55
CA PRO A 644 -21.39 18.88 13.37
C PRO A 644 -22.16 17.60 12.98
N ALA A 645 -21.47 16.46 12.79
CA ALA A 645 -22.09 15.26 12.20
C ALA A 645 -23.26 14.69 13.00
N LEU A 646 -23.17 14.71 14.33
CA LEU A 646 -24.20 14.18 15.20
C LEU A 646 -25.12 15.29 15.70
N PHE A 647 -24.51 16.41 16.12
CA PHE A 647 -25.22 17.60 16.58
C PHE A 647 -24.78 18.82 15.76
N ASN A 648 -25.70 19.40 15.00
CA ASN A 648 -25.49 20.71 14.40
C ASN A 648 -25.29 21.78 15.49
N TRP A 649 -24.85 22.99 15.13
CA TRP A 649 -24.51 24.02 16.12
C TRP A 649 -25.63 24.33 17.11
N GLY A 650 -26.89 24.42 16.66
CA GLY A 650 -28.03 24.66 17.56
C GLY A 650 -28.26 23.50 18.53
N ALA A 651 -28.23 22.26 18.04
CA ALA A 651 -28.37 21.07 18.85
C ALA A 651 -27.17 20.86 19.81
N TRP A 652 -25.97 21.26 19.40
CA TRP A 652 -24.77 21.22 20.22
C TRP A 652 -24.86 22.19 21.41
N THR A 653 -25.31 23.43 21.19
CA THR A 653 -25.57 24.38 22.28
C THR A 653 -26.61 23.84 23.26
N ALA A 654 -27.68 23.21 22.75
CA ALA A 654 -28.72 22.63 23.59
C ALA A 654 -28.20 21.42 24.41
N VAL A 655 -27.33 20.58 23.85
CA VAL A 655 -26.81 19.40 24.57
C VAL A 655 -25.75 19.77 25.60
N THR A 656 -24.86 20.71 25.29
CA THR A 656 -23.82 21.19 26.21
C THR A 656 -24.43 21.93 27.40
N ALA A 657 -25.50 22.71 27.20
CA ALA A 657 -26.26 23.33 28.29
C ALA A 657 -26.86 22.32 29.29
N ARG A 658 -26.99 21.04 28.90
CA ARG A 658 -27.53 19.96 29.74
C ARG A 658 -26.45 19.02 30.29
N SER A 659 -25.21 19.16 29.84
CA SER A 659 -24.07 18.35 30.29
C SER A 659 -22.87 19.25 30.60
N PRO A 660 -22.67 19.63 31.88
CA PRO A 660 -21.51 20.38 32.32
C PRO A 660 -20.19 19.68 31.96
N ALA A 661 -20.19 18.35 31.90
CA ALA A 661 -19.03 17.57 31.50
C ALA A 661 -18.64 17.79 30.02
N LEU A 662 -19.62 17.87 29.10
CA LEU A 662 -19.35 18.20 27.71
C LEU A 662 -18.87 19.65 27.52
N GLU A 663 -19.42 20.59 28.28
CA GLU A 663 -18.96 21.97 28.29
C GLU A 663 -17.50 22.07 28.74
N GLU A 664 -17.14 21.37 29.81
CA GLU A 664 -15.77 21.33 30.31
C GLU A 664 -14.80 20.61 29.36
N LEU A 665 -15.23 19.50 28.73
CA LEU A 665 -14.45 18.84 27.68
C LEU A 665 -14.21 19.76 26.48
N GLU A 666 -15.20 20.56 26.08
CA GLU A 666 -15.04 21.57 25.03
C GLU A 666 -14.06 22.67 25.44
N ARG A 667 -14.13 23.14 26.70
CA ARG A 667 -13.18 24.10 27.26
C ARG A 667 -11.74 23.56 27.25
N LEU A 668 -11.55 22.31 27.66
CA LEU A 668 -10.25 21.62 27.63
C LEU A 668 -9.76 21.44 26.19
N ARG A 669 -10.62 20.99 25.28
CA ARG A 669 -10.30 20.89 23.84
C ARG A 669 -9.86 22.23 23.28
N ASN A 670 -10.52 23.34 23.62
CA ASN A 670 -10.14 24.68 23.16
C ASN A 670 -8.82 25.16 23.80
N SER A 671 -8.49 24.66 24.99
CA SER A 671 -7.22 24.89 25.67
C SER A 671 -6.07 24.03 25.13
N SER A 672 -6.36 22.95 24.41
CA SER A 672 -5.37 22.06 23.82
C SER A 672 -4.47 22.75 22.79
N PRO A 673 -3.25 22.23 22.54
CA PRO A 673 -2.36 22.74 21.49
C PRO A 673 -2.97 22.73 20.07
N TYR A 674 -3.99 21.91 19.84
CA TYR A 674 -4.57 21.64 18.52
C TYR A 674 -5.62 22.70 18.11
N ALA A 675 -6.19 23.39 19.09
CA ALA A 675 -7.26 24.34 18.88
C ALA A 675 -6.76 25.78 18.79
N HIS A 676 -7.47 26.62 18.02
CA HIS A 676 -7.22 28.05 17.91
C HIS A 676 -5.79 28.40 17.45
N LEU A 677 -5.23 27.59 16.54
CA LEU A 677 -3.84 27.72 16.10
C LEU A 677 -3.49 29.12 15.57
N LEU A 678 -4.41 29.78 14.85
CA LEU A 678 -4.22 31.17 14.40
C LEU A 678 -4.13 32.19 15.54
N ASP A 679 -4.88 31.99 16.62
CA ASP A 679 -4.85 32.89 17.78
C ASP A 679 -3.56 32.68 18.56
N ARG A 680 -3.13 31.42 18.71
CA ARG A 680 -1.86 31.05 19.35
C ARG A 680 -0.64 31.57 18.59
N LEU A 681 -0.67 31.49 17.26
CA LEU A 681 0.38 32.05 16.39
C LEU A 681 0.50 33.58 16.55
N ARG A 682 -0.61 34.28 16.80
CA ARG A 682 -0.62 35.73 17.04
C ARG A 682 -0.15 36.11 18.44
N GLN A 683 -0.62 35.40 19.46
CA GLN A 683 -0.52 35.88 20.84
C GLN A 683 0.87 35.73 21.49
N ARG A 684 1.89 35.13 20.84
CA ARG A 684 3.21 34.81 21.45
C ARG A 684 3.11 34.30 22.91
N ARG A 685 1.99 33.68 23.29
CA ARG A 685 1.67 33.42 24.69
C ARG A 685 2.66 32.39 25.22
N ARG A 686 3.45 32.80 26.21
CA ARG A 686 4.34 31.94 27.02
C ARG A 686 3.57 31.09 28.03
N GLN A 687 2.24 31.10 28.00
CA GLN A 687 1.44 30.30 28.92
C GLN A 687 1.81 28.82 28.77
N ARG A 688 2.22 28.23 29.89
CA ARG A 688 2.51 26.81 30.01
C ARG A 688 1.19 26.06 29.84
N VAL A 689 0.96 25.52 28.65
CA VAL A 689 -0.17 24.63 28.39
C VAL A 689 0.24 23.26 28.88
N VAL A 690 -0.34 22.82 29.99
CA VAL A 690 -0.12 21.50 30.57
C VAL A 690 -1.30 20.61 30.18
N PRO A 691 -1.07 19.37 29.71
CA PRO A 691 -2.17 18.43 29.53
C PRO A 691 -2.95 18.24 30.83
N PRO A 692 -4.29 18.16 30.78
CA PRO A 692 -5.05 17.80 31.97
C PRO A 692 -4.67 16.38 32.38
N GLU A 693 -4.79 16.11 33.67
CA GLU A 693 -4.53 14.78 34.20
C GLU A 693 -5.46 13.75 33.52
N PRO A 694 -4.93 12.57 33.11
CA PRO A 694 -5.73 11.52 32.45
C PRO A 694 -7.02 11.18 33.20
N ASP A 695 -6.96 11.12 34.54
CA ASP A 695 -8.10 10.79 35.39
C ASP A 695 -9.21 11.85 35.35
N VAL A 696 -8.85 13.12 35.20
CA VAL A 696 -9.82 14.22 35.05
C VAL A 696 -10.59 14.06 33.75
N VAL A 697 -9.88 13.81 32.64
CA VAL A 697 -10.51 13.61 31.32
C VAL A 697 -11.39 12.36 31.33
N ARG A 698 -10.92 11.27 31.96
CA ARG A 698 -11.68 10.02 32.11
C ARG A 698 -12.98 10.24 32.89
N ALA A 699 -12.90 10.96 34.00
CA ALA A 699 -14.08 11.31 34.80
C ALA A 699 -15.06 12.18 33.99
N LEU A 700 -14.58 13.19 33.26
CA LEU A 700 -15.43 14.03 32.43
C LEU A 700 -16.12 13.23 31.31
N LEU A 701 -15.41 12.31 30.65
CA LEU A 701 -16.02 11.44 29.64
C LEU A 701 -17.09 10.53 30.25
N ALA A 702 -16.83 9.96 31.43
CA ALA A 702 -17.81 9.13 32.14
C ALA A 702 -19.06 9.93 32.56
N HIS A 703 -18.89 11.14 33.10
CA HIS A 703 -20.00 12.02 33.44
C HIS A 703 -20.79 12.43 32.19
N ALA A 704 -20.12 12.80 31.09
CA ALA A 704 -20.79 13.13 29.84
C ALA A 704 -21.63 11.94 29.30
N VAL A 705 -21.12 10.71 29.40
CA VAL A 705 -21.89 9.51 29.03
C VAL A 705 -23.12 9.34 29.92
N ASN A 706 -22.99 9.56 31.23
CA ASN A 706 -24.10 9.50 32.18
C ASN A 706 -25.16 10.58 31.93
N ASP A 707 -24.75 11.82 31.71
CA ASP A 707 -25.62 12.96 31.39
C ASP A 707 -26.46 12.70 30.13
N LEU A 708 -25.91 11.95 29.17
CA LEU A 708 -26.58 11.60 27.93
C LEU A 708 -27.49 10.36 28.05
N GLY A 709 -27.49 9.65 29.20
CA GLY A 709 -28.36 8.50 29.46
C GLY A 709 -27.66 7.16 29.73
N GLY A 710 -26.37 7.15 30.10
CA GLY A 710 -25.66 5.97 30.60
C GLY A 710 -24.78 5.22 29.59
N MET A 711 -24.03 4.20 30.07
CA MET A 711 -23.06 3.50 29.25
C MET A 711 -23.68 2.63 28.15
N ASP A 712 -22.99 2.57 27.01
CA ASP A 712 -23.27 1.66 25.91
C ASP A 712 -21.94 1.21 25.28
N ASP A 713 -21.63 -0.07 25.47
CA ASP A 713 -20.33 -0.66 25.14
C ASP A 713 -20.27 -1.25 23.72
N MET A 714 -21.33 -1.11 22.90
CA MET A 714 -21.41 -1.80 21.61
C MET A 714 -20.23 -1.48 20.68
N ILE A 715 -19.92 -0.19 20.48
CA ILE A 715 -18.79 0.23 19.62
C ILE A 715 -17.45 -0.24 20.21
N PHE A 716 -17.29 -0.17 21.53
CA PHE A 716 -16.06 -0.62 22.20
C PHE A 716 -15.83 -2.13 22.03
N ALA A 717 -16.88 -2.95 22.16
CA ALA A 717 -16.81 -4.39 21.92
C ALA A 717 -16.39 -4.72 20.47
N ARG A 718 -16.89 -3.95 19.49
CA ARG A 718 -16.44 -4.05 18.08
C ARG A 718 -14.98 -3.68 17.92
N TYR A 719 -14.54 -2.57 18.52
CA TYR A 719 -13.12 -2.18 18.55
C TYR A 719 -12.22 -3.30 19.10
N GLN A 720 -12.59 -3.88 20.25
CA GLN A 720 -11.83 -4.98 20.85
C GLN A 720 -11.80 -6.24 19.97
N ARG A 721 -12.89 -6.52 19.24
CA ARG A 721 -12.93 -7.60 18.26
C ARG A 721 -11.92 -7.34 17.12
N VAL A 722 -11.94 -6.15 16.52
CA VAL A 722 -11.00 -5.77 15.44
C VAL A 722 -9.54 -5.84 15.90
N CYS A 723 -9.24 -5.34 17.11
CA CYS A 723 -7.89 -5.45 17.67
C CYS A 723 -7.43 -6.90 17.83
N ARG A 724 -8.32 -7.79 18.29
CA ARG A 724 -8.02 -9.23 18.41
C ARG A 724 -7.84 -9.89 17.05
N GLU A 725 -8.65 -9.53 16.05
CA GLU A 725 -8.52 -10.03 14.68
C GLU A 725 -7.16 -9.65 14.07
N LEU A 726 -6.70 -8.40 14.26
CA LEU A 726 -5.38 -7.96 13.80
C LEU A 726 -4.23 -8.66 14.53
N GLN A 727 -4.32 -8.80 15.84
CA GLN A 727 -3.31 -9.50 16.65
C GLN A 727 -3.22 -10.97 16.27
N ALA A 728 -4.37 -11.65 16.12
CA ALA A 728 -4.43 -13.03 15.69
C ALA A 728 -3.88 -13.19 14.27
N PHE A 729 -4.21 -12.27 13.36
CA PHE A 729 -3.69 -12.27 12.00
C PHE A 729 -2.16 -12.11 12.00
N ALA A 730 -1.62 -11.09 12.66
CA ALA A 730 -0.18 -10.86 12.71
C ALA A 730 0.57 -12.01 13.39
N ALA A 731 0.02 -12.61 14.46
CA ALA A 731 0.64 -13.74 15.14
C ALA A 731 0.65 -15.02 14.28
N ALA A 732 -0.45 -15.33 13.60
CA ALA A 732 -0.57 -16.53 12.76
C ALA A 732 0.38 -16.51 11.55
N HIS A 733 0.83 -15.34 11.12
CA HIS A 733 1.66 -15.15 9.92
C HIS A 733 3.06 -14.60 10.23
N ARG A 734 3.48 -14.59 11.51
CA ARG A 734 4.87 -14.34 11.94
C ARG A 734 5.71 -15.63 12.05
N LEU A 735 5.07 -16.79 11.89
CA LEU A 735 5.66 -18.13 12.02
C LEU A 735 5.84 -18.84 10.66
N CYS A 736 5.56 -18.15 9.56
CA CYS A 736 5.97 -18.49 8.22
C CYS A 736 6.93 -17.38 7.74
#